data_AF-A0A1H0ZVE7-F1
#
_entry.id   AF-A0A1H0ZVE7-F1
#
_cell.length_a   1.000
_cell.length_b   1.000
_cell.length_c   1.000
_cell.angle_alpha   90.00
_cell.angle_beta   90.00
_cell.angle_gamma   90.00
#
_symmetry.space_group_name_H-M   'P 1'
#
loop_
_entity.id
_entity.type
_entity.pdbx_description
1 polymer ?
#
loop_
_entity_poly.entity_id
_entity_poly.type
_entity_poly.pdbx_seq_one_letter_code
_entity_poly.pdbx_strand_id
1 'polypeptide(L)'
;MTSNSSSPRRRGPNDFGLGKNKRHWLPTCAGVTMLAALLAMASAPLRADEAEDRAAALVAKMTREEKIAQTMNAAPAIPRLRVPAYEWWNEGLHGVARSGHATVFPQAIGLAATWNTRLLEQVGTVTSTEARAKFNIAGGPGNGHKRYEGLTIWSPNINIFRDPRWGRGMETYGEDPYLTGQLAVGFIRGLQGDDPQHPRTIATPKHLAVHSGPEPGRHGFDVDVSPHDLEATYLPAFRAALVEGGAGAVMCAYNSLHGTPACAADWLINGRLRKDWGFKGFVVSDCDALYDMTWFHYFRADEAGSAAAALKAGHDLNCGNTYRTLGQALDRGEANEAQLDQSLVRLFAARYRLGELERPRRDPYARLGADDIGTPANRKLALEAALQSLVLLKNRNAILPLKPETRLAVIGPNADALAALEANYQGTSVDPVTPLMGLRQRFGQQRVSYAQGAPLSAGVPVMIPETALRNDGKAGLKGEYFDNPDLAGKPRVVRQDRVVSFNWDQVAPAPGVDKDRYSVRWTGELLPPGPGDYTLAVRVARCFACTRHDPVRLYVDDKLVIAGNAEDKRIAAGMHNADGRNVEAQLHFEDAQPRRIRLEIEHQGEDQGLRLEWLAPAEAQLAEAERIVAQADAVVAFVGLSPDVEGEELKVDVLGFDGGDRNAIALPAMQQTLLERAKADGKPLIVVLMSGSAVALNWAQQHADAILAAWYPGQSGGTAIAQVLAGDFNPGGRLPVTFYRSTKDLPAYVSYDMKGRTYRYFTGTPLYPFGHGLSYATFAYDAPRLSTPTLKAGEPLRASVRVRNSGERTGDEVVQIYLERVHSEPPQRLQSPIRSLVGFKRVTLQPGESREVSFELDARKLSDVDSAGQRAVEAGDYRVFVGGGQPGTGAPGGEAAFSIQGRMPLPK
;
A
#
# COMPACT_ATOMS: atom_id res chain seq x y z
N MET A 1 -12.94 -15.73 -64.77
CA MET A 1 -13.21 -16.93 -63.95
C MET A 1 -14.13 -16.46 -62.82
N THR A 2 -15.45 -16.41 -63.05
CA THR A 2 -16.45 -17.51 -62.91
C THR A 2 -16.81 -17.73 -61.43
N SER A 3 -17.89 -17.15 -60.87
CA SER A 3 -19.35 -17.43 -61.09
C SER A 3 -19.83 -18.70 -60.36
N ASN A 4 -21.05 -18.87 -59.84
CA ASN A 4 -22.31 -18.08 -59.78
C ASN A 4 -23.18 -18.70 -58.65
N SER A 5 -24.34 -18.22 -58.17
CA SER A 5 -25.23 -17.03 -58.34
C SER A 5 -26.12 -16.95 -57.05
N SER A 6 -27.33 -16.38 -56.89
CA SER A 6 -28.36 -15.73 -57.73
C SER A 6 -29.25 -14.77 -56.88
N SER A 7 -30.16 -14.04 -57.54
CA SER A 7 -31.16 -13.11 -56.96
C SER A 7 -32.12 -12.66 -58.10
N PRO A 8 -33.17 -11.81 -57.95
CA PRO A 8 -33.95 -11.34 -56.77
C PRO A 8 -35.50 -11.44 -57.02
N ARG A 9 -36.31 -10.65 -56.26
CA ARG A 9 -37.69 -10.10 -56.54
C ARG A 9 -38.85 -10.89 -55.91
N ARG A 10 -40.02 -10.28 -55.55
CA ARG A 10 -40.66 -8.98 -55.91
C ARG A 10 -41.67 -8.53 -54.81
N ARG A 11 -41.99 -7.21 -54.75
CA ARG A 11 -43.24 -6.46 -54.34
C ARG A 11 -44.33 -7.19 -53.50
N GLY A 12 -45.13 -6.55 -52.64
CA GLY A 12 -45.41 -5.11 -52.38
C GLY A 12 -46.53 -4.94 -51.31
N PRO A 13 -47.01 -3.71 -50.98
CA PRO A 13 -47.62 -3.41 -49.67
C PRO A 13 -49.14 -3.05 -49.66
N ASN A 14 -49.62 -2.65 -48.46
CA ASN A 14 -50.94 -2.08 -48.10
C ASN A 14 -52.07 -3.12 -47.88
N ASP A 15 -53.14 -2.87 -47.09
CA ASP A 15 -53.68 -1.58 -46.60
C ASP A 15 -54.35 -1.61 -45.18
N PHE A 16 -54.88 -0.46 -44.74
CA PHE A 16 -55.49 -0.14 -43.42
C PHE A 16 -56.76 -0.94 -43.02
N GLY A 17 -57.10 -0.96 -41.71
CA GLY A 17 -58.45 -1.36 -41.23
C GLY A 17 -58.70 -1.31 -39.70
N LEU A 18 -59.30 -0.23 -39.18
CA LEU A 18 -59.73 -0.10 -37.76
C LEU A 18 -61.16 -0.65 -37.53
N GLY A 19 -61.44 -1.36 -36.43
CA GLY A 19 -62.75 -2.04 -36.23
C GLY A 19 -63.17 -2.39 -34.79
N LYS A 20 -63.42 -1.39 -33.94
CA LYS A 20 -63.82 -1.46 -32.51
C LYS A 20 -64.93 -2.48 -32.11
N ASN A 21 -64.76 -3.04 -30.89
CA ASN A 21 -65.71 -3.10 -29.74
C ASN A 21 -66.65 -4.31 -29.42
N LYS A 22 -66.59 -4.68 -28.11
CA LYS A 22 -67.68 -4.99 -27.12
C LYS A 22 -68.03 -6.44 -26.68
N ARG A 23 -67.61 -6.72 -25.43
CA ARG A 23 -68.35 -7.30 -24.27
C ARG A 23 -68.78 -8.80 -24.24
N HIS A 24 -68.31 -9.47 -23.17
CA HIS A 24 -68.96 -10.44 -22.23
C HIS A 24 -70.02 -11.44 -22.77
N TRP A 25 -70.03 -12.72 -22.36
CA TRP A 25 -70.11 -13.21 -20.96
C TRP A 25 -69.45 -14.60 -20.74
N LEU A 26 -69.29 -14.96 -19.46
CA LEU A 26 -68.93 -16.28 -18.90
C LEU A 26 -70.20 -17.17 -18.77
N PRO A 27 -70.15 -18.54 -18.65
CA PRO A 27 -69.40 -19.23 -17.56
C PRO A 27 -68.87 -20.67 -17.81
N THR A 28 -68.12 -21.18 -16.82
CA THR A 28 -67.96 -22.60 -16.32
C THR A 28 -68.02 -23.78 -17.31
N CYS A 29 -67.13 -24.79 -17.24
CA CYS A 29 -66.86 -25.55 -16.00
C CYS A 29 -65.52 -26.35 -15.98
N ALA A 30 -65.24 -26.91 -14.79
CA ALA A 30 -64.07 -27.65 -14.30
C ALA A 30 -63.30 -28.63 -15.24
N GLY A 31 -61.97 -28.74 -15.00
CA GLY A 31 -61.15 -29.86 -15.49
C GLY A 31 -59.66 -29.79 -15.11
N VAL A 32 -59.19 -30.73 -14.27
CA VAL A 32 -57.78 -31.11 -14.01
C VAL A 32 -56.81 -30.03 -13.48
N THR A 33 -56.54 -30.09 -12.18
CA THR A 33 -55.36 -29.48 -11.52
C THR A 33 -54.54 -30.56 -10.81
N MET A 34 -53.35 -30.92 -11.33
CA MET A 34 -52.18 -31.35 -10.54
C MET A 34 -50.95 -31.68 -11.43
N LEU A 35 -49.86 -30.92 -11.22
CA LEU A 35 -48.41 -31.19 -11.39
C LEU A 35 -47.66 -30.05 -12.14
N ALA A 36 -47.28 -29.01 -11.40
CA ALA A 36 -46.35 -27.97 -11.87
C ALA A 36 -45.69 -27.21 -10.69
N ALA A 37 -45.21 -27.91 -9.66
CA ALA A 37 -44.71 -27.28 -8.43
C ALA A 37 -43.53 -28.03 -7.79
N LEU A 38 -42.41 -28.20 -8.51
CA LEU A 38 -41.12 -28.61 -7.94
C LEU A 38 -39.96 -28.45 -8.95
N LEU A 39 -39.50 -27.22 -9.21
CA LEU A 39 -38.16 -26.91 -9.80
C LEU A 39 -37.86 -25.40 -9.79
N ALA A 40 -38.01 -24.75 -8.63
CA ALA A 40 -37.73 -23.32 -8.46
C ALA A 40 -37.22 -22.98 -7.04
N MET A 41 -36.37 -23.82 -6.46
CA MET A 41 -35.57 -23.41 -5.28
C MET A 41 -34.45 -22.49 -5.75
N ALA A 42 -34.79 -21.22 -5.99
CA ALA A 42 -33.81 -20.16 -6.11
C ALA A 42 -33.00 -20.06 -4.80
N SER A 43 -31.68 -19.87 -4.92
CA SER A 43 -30.82 -19.59 -3.78
C SER A 43 -31.14 -18.20 -3.23
N ALA A 44 -32.01 -18.14 -2.23
CA ALA A 44 -32.18 -16.95 -1.41
C ALA A 44 -30.83 -16.63 -0.73
N PRO A 45 -30.41 -15.35 -0.66
CA PRO A 45 -29.23 -14.98 0.10
C PRO A 45 -29.46 -15.25 1.59
N LEU A 46 -28.43 -15.74 2.27
CA LEU A 46 -28.44 -15.90 3.72
C LEU A 46 -28.81 -14.56 4.38
N ARG A 47 -29.69 -14.57 5.38
CA ARG A 47 -29.93 -13.37 6.20
C ARG A 47 -28.75 -13.14 7.13
N ALA A 48 -28.57 -11.89 7.58
CA ALA A 48 -27.53 -11.56 8.56
C ALA A 48 -27.61 -12.49 9.78
N ASP A 49 -28.81 -12.62 10.36
CA ASP A 49 -29.09 -13.45 11.53
C ASP A 49 -28.74 -14.94 11.30
N GLU A 50 -28.82 -15.43 10.06
CA GLU A 50 -28.62 -16.84 9.72
C GLU A 50 -27.15 -17.28 9.83
N ALA A 51 -26.19 -16.38 9.57
CA ALA A 51 -24.77 -16.69 9.73
C ALA A 51 -24.38 -16.79 11.21
N GLU A 52 -24.86 -15.86 12.04
CA GLU A 52 -24.70 -15.85 13.49
C GLU A 52 -25.43 -17.02 14.18
N ASP A 53 -26.66 -17.35 13.76
CA ASP A 53 -27.40 -18.53 14.26
C ASP A 53 -26.68 -19.84 13.92
N ARG A 54 -26.19 -19.98 12.68
CA ARG A 54 -25.38 -21.15 12.27
C ARG A 54 -24.06 -21.22 13.05
N ALA A 55 -23.43 -20.08 13.33
CA ALA A 55 -22.23 -19.99 14.16
C ALA A 55 -22.51 -20.42 15.61
N ALA A 56 -23.54 -19.87 16.25
CA ALA A 56 -23.92 -20.24 17.61
C ALA A 56 -24.29 -21.73 17.73
N ALA A 57 -25.06 -22.25 16.78
CA ALA A 57 -25.43 -23.67 16.70
C ALA A 57 -24.25 -24.61 16.37
N LEU A 58 -23.08 -24.08 15.98
CA LEU A 58 -21.84 -24.84 15.79
C LEU A 58 -20.92 -24.72 17.01
N VAL A 59 -20.73 -23.51 17.54
CA VAL A 59 -19.91 -23.22 18.73
C VAL A 59 -20.45 -23.94 19.97
N ALA A 60 -21.77 -24.01 20.13
CA ALA A 60 -22.42 -24.77 21.21
C ALA A 60 -22.18 -26.30 21.15
N LYS A 61 -21.54 -26.82 20.10
CA LYS A 61 -21.17 -28.24 19.94
C LYS A 61 -19.68 -28.51 20.14
N MET A 62 -18.85 -27.48 20.30
CA MET A 62 -17.40 -27.57 20.49
C MET A 62 -17.04 -27.84 21.95
N THR A 63 -15.95 -28.57 22.20
CA THR A 63 -15.34 -28.66 23.54
C THR A 63 -14.57 -27.38 23.86
N ARG A 64 -14.18 -27.16 25.12
CA ARG A 64 -13.40 -25.98 25.53
C ARG A 64 -12.07 -25.89 24.76
N GLU A 65 -11.41 -27.02 24.54
CA GLU A 65 -10.12 -27.12 23.85
C GLU A 65 -10.26 -26.75 22.37
N GLU A 66 -11.30 -27.25 21.71
CA GLU A 66 -11.64 -26.89 20.33
C GLU A 66 -12.00 -25.40 20.21
N LYS A 67 -12.83 -24.89 21.13
CA LYS A 67 -13.19 -23.46 21.21
C LYS A 67 -11.93 -22.59 21.28
N ILE A 68 -11.02 -22.86 22.22
CA ILE A 68 -9.75 -22.14 22.36
C ILE A 68 -8.93 -22.26 21.07
N ALA A 69 -8.80 -23.46 20.49
CA ALA A 69 -8.00 -23.68 19.29
C ALA A 69 -8.47 -22.89 18.06
N GLN A 70 -9.76 -22.56 17.95
CA GLN A 70 -10.30 -21.75 16.84
C GLN A 70 -10.08 -20.23 17.01
N THR A 71 -9.53 -19.76 18.14
CA THR A 71 -9.29 -18.32 18.39
C THR A 71 -7.90 -17.83 18.01
N MET A 72 -7.09 -18.64 17.33
CA MET A 72 -5.78 -18.25 16.77
C MET A 72 -5.81 -18.20 15.25
N ASN A 73 -4.87 -17.46 14.64
CA ASN A 73 -4.78 -17.35 13.18
C ASN A 73 -4.58 -18.71 12.49
N ALA A 74 -3.81 -19.62 13.08
CA ALA A 74 -3.64 -20.99 12.57
C ALA A 74 -4.71 -21.94 13.16
N ALA A 75 -5.98 -21.73 12.80
CA ALA A 75 -7.09 -22.50 13.36
C ALA A 75 -7.12 -23.95 12.81
N PRO A 76 -7.00 -25.00 13.65
CA PRO A 76 -6.95 -26.39 13.19
C PRO A 76 -8.32 -26.92 12.76
N ALA A 77 -8.34 -28.09 12.13
CA ALA A 77 -9.59 -28.77 11.78
C ALA A 77 -10.28 -29.36 13.03
N ILE A 78 -11.62 -29.41 13.01
CA ILE A 78 -12.44 -30.18 13.96
C ILE A 78 -13.24 -31.23 13.16
N PRO A 79 -12.64 -32.41 12.85
CA PRO A 79 -13.23 -33.37 11.92
C PRO A 79 -14.63 -33.86 12.32
N ARG A 80 -14.88 -34.03 13.63
CA ARG A 80 -16.18 -34.48 14.15
C ARG A 80 -17.33 -33.48 13.90
N LEU A 81 -17.00 -32.18 13.76
CA LEU A 81 -17.94 -31.11 13.42
C LEU A 81 -17.88 -30.73 11.93
N ARG A 82 -17.00 -31.38 11.15
CA ARG A 82 -16.71 -31.08 9.73
C ARG A 82 -16.17 -29.66 9.47
N VAL A 83 -15.63 -29.01 10.50
CA VAL A 83 -14.89 -27.74 10.36
C VAL A 83 -13.47 -28.07 9.86
N PRO A 84 -13.02 -27.52 8.72
CA PRO A 84 -11.64 -27.71 8.26
C PRO A 84 -10.69 -26.71 8.94
N ALA A 85 -9.38 -26.95 8.77
CA ALA A 85 -8.36 -25.98 9.18
C ALA A 85 -8.42 -24.74 8.28
N TYR A 86 -8.25 -23.57 8.88
CA TYR A 86 -8.30 -22.27 8.21
C TYR A 86 -7.22 -21.36 8.78
N GLU A 87 -6.36 -20.83 7.91
CA GLU A 87 -5.39 -19.81 8.26
C GLU A 87 -5.99 -18.43 7.98
N TRP A 88 -6.09 -17.61 9.02
CA TRP A 88 -6.67 -16.27 8.96
C TRP A 88 -5.70 -15.21 8.38
N TRP A 89 -4.39 -15.49 8.39
CA TRP A 89 -3.32 -14.59 7.99
C TRP A 89 -3.24 -14.46 6.46
N ASN A 90 -3.73 -13.35 5.92
CA ASN A 90 -3.42 -12.90 4.55
C ASN A 90 -3.32 -11.35 4.47
N GLU A 91 -2.61 -10.83 3.47
CA GLU A 91 -2.27 -9.41 3.31
C GLU A 91 -2.45 -8.98 1.85
N GLY A 92 -2.80 -7.71 1.63
CA GLY A 92 -3.26 -7.22 0.34
C GLY A 92 -3.07 -5.71 0.09
N LEU A 93 -2.23 -5.03 0.87
CA LEU A 93 -2.15 -3.56 0.96
C LEU A 93 -2.18 -2.80 -0.38
N HIS A 94 -1.50 -3.31 -1.41
CA HIS A 94 -1.48 -2.75 -2.77
C HIS A 94 -1.38 -3.86 -3.84
N GLY A 95 -2.11 -4.96 -3.60
CA GLY A 95 -1.98 -6.24 -4.31
C GLY A 95 -1.75 -7.38 -3.30
N VAL A 96 -2.08 -8.63 -3.66
CA VAL A 96 -2.00 -9.76 -2.72
C VAL A 96 -0.54 -10.08 -2.39
N ALA A 97 -0.19 -9.99 -1.11
CA ALA A 97 1.18 -10.09 -0.64
C ALA A 97 1.66 -11.53 -0.51
N ARG A 98 2.95 -11.77 -0.81
CA ARG A 98 3.71 -13.00 -0.53
C ARG A 98 3.02 -14.33 -0.88
N SER A 99 2.28 -14.32 -1.98
CA SER A 99 1.38 -15.42 -2.38
C SER A 99 1.55 -15.77 -3.87
N GLY A 100 2.80 -15.75 -4.37
CA GLY A 100 3.10 -15.96 -5.78
C GLY A 100 2.83 -14.74 -6.65
N HIS A 101 2.66 -14.97 -7.96
CA HIS A 101 2.37 -13.90 -8.92
C HIS A 101 1.11 -13.11 -8.56
N ALA A 102 1.20 -11.78 -8.56
CA ALA A 102 0.07 -10.89 -8.29
C ALA A 102 0.18 -9.59 -9.13
N THR A 103 -0.91 -8.84 -9.20
CA THR A 103 -0.87 -7.45 -9.69
C THR A 103 -0.35 -6.55 -8.57
N VAL A 104 0.80 -5.91 -8.79
CA VAL A 104 1.46 -5.04 -7.80
C VAL A 104 1.25 -3.58 -8.19
N PHE A 105 0.37 -2.91 -7.46
CA PHE A 105 0.04 -1.50 -7.61
C PHE A 105 1.10 -0.61 -6.92
N PRO A 106 1.09 0.73 -7.12
CA PRO A 106 1.86 1.63 -6.29
C PRO A 106 1.61 1.38 -4.80
N GLN A 107 2.62 1.58 -3.95
CA GLN A 107 2.46 1.48 -2.50
C GLN A 107 1.41 2.52 -2.01
N ALA A 108 0.76 2.25 -0.88
CA ALA A 108 -0.40 2.97 -0.35
C ALA A 108 -0.27 4.50 -0.37
N ILE A 109 0.89 5.06 0.02
CA ILE A 109 1.12 6.51 -0.04
C ILE A 109 1.06 7.08 -1.47
N GLY A 110 1.51 6.30 -2.47
CA GLY A 110 1.37 6.63 -3.89
C GLY A 110 -0.07 6.47 -4.38
N LEU A 111 -0.80 5.43 -3.94
CA LEU A 111 -2.22 5.31 -4.20
C LEU A 111 -3.02 6.48 -3.62
N ALA A 112 -2.63 7.00 -2.45
CA ALA A 112 -3.24 8.21 -1.89
C ALA A 112 -2.93 9.47 -2.70
N ALA A 113 -1.74 9.58 -3.28
CA ALA A 113 -1.39 10.69 -4.17
C ALA A 113 -2.28 10.80 -5.44
N THR A 114 -3.05 9.74 -5.77
CA THR A 114 -4.08 9.78 -6.83
C THR A 114 -5.31 10.62 -6.45
N TRP A 115 -5.62 10.74 -5.15
CA TRP A 115 -6.86 11.34 -4.62
C TRP A 115 -8.14 10.80 -5.32
N ASN A 116 -8.16 9.49 -5.60
CA ASN A 116 -9.22 8.84 -6.38
C ASN A 116 -9.81 7.62 -5.66
N THR A 117 -10.88 7.83 -4.90
CA THR A 117 -11.56 6.76 -4.13
C THR A 117 -12.07 5.61 -5.00
N ARG A 118 -12.51 5.89 -6.23
CA ARG A 118 -12.95 4.88 -7.20
C ARG A 118 -11.80 4.01 -7.70
N LEU A 119 -10.62 4.59 -7.90
CA LEU A 119 -9.43 3.83 -8.24
C LEU A 119 -9.05 2.87 -7.09
N LEU A 120 -9.11 3.31 -5.84
CA LEU A 120 -8.88 2.44 -4.68
C LEU A 120 -9.91 1.30 -4.60
N GLU A 121 -11.17 1.54 -4.93
CA GLU A 121 -12.21 0.50 -5.07
C GLU A 121 -11.89 -0.51 -6.18
N GLN A 122 -11.34 -0.06 -7.31
CA GLN A 122 -10.87 -0.92 -8.39
C GLN A 122 -9.61 -1.73 -7.99
N VAL A 123 -8.68 -1.14 -7.23
CA VAL A 123 -7.46 -1.82 -6.71
C VAL A 123 -7.84 -2.88 -5.67
N GLY A 124 -8.74 -2.57 -4.73
CA GLY A 124 -9.30 -3.55 -3.79
C GLY A 124 -10.09 -4.66 -4.51
N THR A 125 -10.75 -4.33 -5.62
CA THR A 125 -11.47 -5.30 -6.46
C THR A 125 -10.53 -6.30 -7.13
N VAL A 126 -9.40 -5.85 -7.68
CA VAL A 126 -8.36 -6.76 -8.21
C VAL A 126 -7.78 -7.60 -7.09
N THR A 127 -7.35 -6.98 -5.99
CA THR A 127 -6.72 -7.66 -4.84
C THR A 127 -7.58 -8.80 -4.30
N SER A 128 -8.87 -8.55 -4.03
CA SER A 128 -9.78 -9.58 -3.51
C SER A 128 -10.17 -10.65 -4.55
N THR A 129 -10.13 -10.32 -5.85
CA THR A 129 -10.34 -11.28 -6.93
C THR A 129 -9.14 -12.24 -7.03
N GLU A 130 -7.92 -11.71 -7.03
CA GLU A 130 -6.69 -12.52 -7.03
C GLU A 130 -6.56 -13.34 -5.73
N ALA A 131 -6.97 -12.81 -4.57
CA ALA A 131 -7.02 -13.56 -3.31
C ALA A 131 -7.99 -14.75 -3.37
N ARG A 132 -9.21 -14.56 -3.90
CA ARG A 132 -10.16 -15.68 -4.12
C ARG A 132 -9.64 -16.71 -5.13
N ALA A 133 -8.99 -16.27 -6.20
CA ALA A 133 -8.35 -17.17 -7.15
C ALA A 133 -7.28 -18.04 -6.49
N LYS A 134 -6.39 -17.43 -5.69
CA LYS A 134 -5.33 -18.13 -4.93
C LYS A 134 -5.90 -19.13 -3.92
N PHE A 135 -6.88 -18.71 -3.12
CA PHE A 135 -7.60 -19.57 -2.18
C PHE A 135 -8.27 -20.77 -2.87
N ASN A 136 -8.87 -20.57 -4.05
CA ASN A 136 -9.45 -21.64 -4.86
C ASN A 136 -8.38 -22.60 -5.42
N ILE A 137 -7.25 -22.06 -5.90
CA ILE A 137 -6.09 -22.84 -6.40
C ILE A 137 -5.48 -23.69 -5.29
N ALA A 138 -5.39 -23.17 -4.06
CA ALA A 138 -4.99 -23.89 -2.83
C ALA A 138 -6.04 -24.93 -2.37
N GLY A 139 -6.87 -25.43 -3.28
CA GLY A 139 -7.92 -26.43 -3.03
C GLY A 139 -9.19 -25.90 -2.38
N GLY A 140 -9.23 -24.64 -1.93
CA GLY A 140 -10.37 -24.03 -1.27
C GLY A 140 -10.86 -24.75 0.01
N PRO A 141 -12.14 -24.52 0.40
CA PRO A 141 -12.76 -24.91 1.67
C PRO A 141 -12.58 -26.39 2.07
N GLY A 142 -11.51 -26.70 2.79
CA GLY A 142 -11.22 -28.05 3.25
C GLY A 142 -9.76 -28.42 3.39
N ASN A 143 -8.86 -27.75 2.66
CA ASN A 143 -7.55 -28.31 2.33
C ASN A 143 -6.36 -27.76 3.14
N GLY A 144 -6.61 -26.97 4.19
CA GLY A 144 -5.56 -26.54 5.12
C GLY A 144 -4.62 -25.49 4.52
N HIS A 145 -5.18 -24.31 4.25
CA HIS A 145 -4.49 -23.17 3.67
C HIS A 145 -3.24 -22.75 4.45
N LYS A 146 -2.21 -22.34 3.73
CA LYS A 146 -1.02 -21.72 4.30
C LYS A 146 -1.28 -20.25 4.68
N ARG A 147 -0.32 -19.67 5.41
CA ARG A 147 -0.18 -18.21 5.51
C ARG A 147 -0.13 -17.62 4.10
N TYR A 148 -0.74 -16.45 3.90
CA TYR A 148 -0.89 -15.77 2.59
C TYR A 148 -1.93 -16.40 1.63
N GLU A 149 -2.74 -17.37 2.08
CA GLU A 149 -3.81 -17.99 1.25
C GLU A 149 -5.24 -17.74 1.80
N GLY A 150 -5.39 -17.21 3.01
CA GLY A 150 -6.69 -16.93 3.64
C GLY A 150 -7.51 -15.81 2.97
N LEU A 151 -8.79 -15.69 3.31
CA LEU A 151 -9.74 -14.71 2.74
C LEU A 151 -10.02 -13.48 3.63
N THR A 152 -9.26 -13.35 4.71
CA THR A 152 -9.27 -12.23 5.64
C THR A 152 -8.02 -11.40 5.39
N ILE A 153 -8.18 -10.28 4.68
CA ILE A 153 -7.09 -9.44 4.22
C ILE A 153 -6.77 -8.41 5.31
N TRP A 154 -5.56 -8.45 5.83
CA TRP A 154 -5.09 -7.62 6.95
C TRP A 154 -4.66 -6.22 6.50
N SER A 155 -5.54 -5.57 5.76
CA SER A 155 -5.38 -4.23 5.18
C SER A 155 -6.75 -3.54 5.00
N PRO A 156 -6.79 -2.20 4.82
CA PRO A 156 -5.65 -1.29 4.66
C PRO A 156 -5.01 -0.83 5.97
N ASN A 157 -3.72 -0.47 5.93
CA ASN A 157 -3.11 0.36 6.97
C ASN A 157 -3.61 1.81 6.80
N ILE A 158 -4.19 2.37 7.86
CA ILE A 158 -4.87 3.67 7.89
C ILE A 158 -4.46 4.53 9.10
N ASN A 159 -3.30 4.23 9.69
CA ASN A 159 -2.68 5.07 10.71
C ASN A 159 -2.23 6.42 10.10
N ILE A 160 -2.23 7.49 10.89
CA ILE A 160 -1.95 8.84 10.37
C ILE A 160 -0.43 9.06 10.27
N PHE A 161 0.06 9.47 9.10
CA PHE A 161 1.48 9.79 8.87
C PHE A 161 1.87 11.13 9.52
N ARG A 162 1.83 11.18 10.87
CA ARG A 162 2.03 12.37 11.72
C ARG A 162 3.44 12.97 11.68
N ASP A 163 4.43 12.18 11.25
CA ASP A 163 5.84 12.52 11.25
C ASP A 163 6.55 11.83 10.09
N PRO A 164 7.20 12.54 9.16
CA PRO A 164 7.90 11.93 8.02
C PRO A 164 9.09 11.05 8.42
N ARG A 165 9.46 10.98 9.71
CA ARG A 165 10.45 10.03 10.20
C ARG A 165 9.96 8.59 10.27
N TRP A 166 8.65 8.36 10.29
CA TRP A 166 8.08 7.03 10.47
C TRP A 166 8.25 6.13 9.23
N GLY A 167 8.91 4.98 9.41
CA GLY A 167 9.27 4.04 8.36
C GLY A 167 8.07 3.44 7.64
N ARG A 168 7.06 3.01 8.41
CA ARG A 168 5.80 2.48 7.87
C ARG A 168 4.87 3.57 7.33
N GLY A 169 5.27 4.84 7.31
CA GLY A 169 4.50 5.92 6.69
C GLY A 169 4.24 5.72 5.19
N MET A 170 5.07 4.90 4.53
CA MET A 170 4.85 4.41 3.16
C MET A 170 3.54 3.61 3.02
N GLU A 171 3.14 2.86 4.06
CA GLU A 171 2.05 1.89 4.05
C GLU A 171 0.66 2.51 4.25
N THR A 172 0.57 3.81 4.54
CA THR A 172 -0.70 4.50 4.81
C THR A 172 -1.03 5.54 3.73
N TYR A 173 -2.26 6.03 3.74
CA TYR A 173 -2.77 7.04 2.82
C TYR A 173 -2.43 8.49 3.19
N GLY A 174 -1.54 8.72 4.16
CA GLY A 174 -0.90 10.01 4.42
C GLY A 174 -1.26 10.68 5.75
N GLU A 175 -1.15 12.02 5.80
CA GLU A 175 -1.22 12.79 7.06
C GLU A 175 -2.61 13.31 7.43
N ASP A 176 -3.60 13.12 6.55
CA ASP A 176 -4.95 13.64 6.72
C ASP A 176 -5.99 12.54 7.00
N PRO A 177 -6.79 12.65 8.07
CA PRO A 177 -7.77 11.63 8.42
C PRO A 177 -9.00 11.57 7.50
N TYR A 178 -9.35 12.65 6.80
CA TYR A 178 -10.47 12.64 5.86
C TYR A 178 -10.08 11.97 4.53
N LEU A 179 -8.92 12.35 3.97
CA LEU A 179 -8.33 11.69 2.81
C LEU A 179 -8.12 10.19 3.07
N THR A 180 -7.44 9.85 4.17
CA THR A 180 -7.18 8.46 4.57
C THR A 180 -8.47 7.67 4.76
N GLY A 181 -9.45 8.23 5.48
CA GLY A 181 -10.75 7.58 5.69
C GLY A 181 -11.51 7.32 4.39
N GLN A 182 -11.62 8.30 3.49
CA GLN A 182 -12.40 8.14 2.25
C GLN A 182 -11.71 7.23 1.23
N LEU A 183 -10.37 7.21 1.15
CA LEU A 183 -9.63 6.26 0.33
C LEU A 183 -9.77 4.83 0.87
N ALA A 184 -9.69 4.65 2.18
CA ALA A 184 -9.95 3.37 2.84
C ALA A 184 -11.36 2.85 2.57
N VAL A 185 -12.40 3.71 2.65
CA VAL A 185 -13.79 3.35 2.32
C VAL A 185 -13.90 2.79 0.89
N GLY A 186 -13.23 3.38 -0.09
CA GLY A 186 -13.16 2.85 -1.46
C GLY A 186 -12.50 1.47 -1.51
N PHE A 187 -11.29 1.35 -0.96
CA PHE A 187 -10.52 0.11 -0.96
C PHE A 187 -11.23 -1.05 -0.24
N ILE A 188 -11.86 -0.78 0.90
CA ILE A 188 -12.66 -1.74 1.68
C ILE A 188 -13.85 -2.25 0.86
N ARG A 189 -14.59 -1.37 0.16
CA ARG A 189 -15.67 -1.79 -0.74
C ARG A 189 -15.15 -2.63 -1.89
N GLY A 190 -13.99 -2.30 -2.44
CA GLY A 190 -13.31 -3.13 -3.44
C GLY A 190 -12.97 -4.54 -2.93
N LEU A 191 -12.47 -4.65 -1.70
CA LEU A 191 -12.11 -5.93 -1.06
C LEU A 191 -13.33 -6.80 -0.75
N GLN A 192 -14.42 -6.20 -0.27
CA GLN A 192 -15.60 -6.94 0.21
C GLN A 192 -16.64 -7.18 -0.90
N GLY A 193 -16.84 -6.22 -1.81
CA GLY A 193 -17.96 -6.20 -2.75
C GLY A 193 -19.28 -5.78 -2.09
N ASP A 194 -20.34 -5.70 -2.90
CA ASP A 194 -21.63 -5.11 -2.50
C ASP A 194 -22.54 -6.02 -1.66
N ASP A 195 -22.22 -7.31 -1.53
CA ASP A 195 -22.98 -8.27 -0.71
C ASP A 195 -22.24 -8.57 0.61
N PRO A 196 -22.63 -7.98 1.75
CA PRO A 196 -22.00 -8.23 3.04
C PRO A 196 -22.31 -9.60 3.64
N GLN A 197 -23.21 -10.40 3.05
CA GLN A 197 -23.46 -11.79 3.45
C GLN A 197 -22.66 -12.79 2.62
N HIS A 198 -22.19 -12.40 1.42
CA HIS A 198 -21.26 -13.18 0.61
C HIS A 198 -20.06 -12.31 0.15
N PRO A 199 -19.25 -11.76 1.07
CA PRO A 199 -18.12 -10.89 0.71
C PRO A 199 -17.02 -11.64 -0.05
N ARG A 200 -16.36 -10.95 -0.98
CA ARG A 200 -15.23 -11.51 -1.77
C ARG A 200 -14.04 -11.81 -0.87
N THR A 201 -13.64 -10.86 -0.04
CA THR A 201 -12.76 -11.05 1.12
C THR A 201 -13.27 -10.20 2.27
N ILE A 202 -12.80 -10.43 3.49
CA ILE A 202 -13.04 -9.50 4.62
C ILE A 202 -11.88 -8.51 4.69
N ALA A 203 -12.20 -7.21 4.71
CA ALA A 203 -11.22 -6.15 4.92
C ALA A 203 -10.98 -5.91 6.41
N THR A 204 -9.74 -5.56 6.75
CA THR A 204 -9.28 -5.40 8.14
C THR A 204 -8.43 -4.12 8.27
N PRO A 205 -9.06 -2.93 8.38
CA PRO A 205 -8.35 -1.70 8.72
C PRO A 205 -7.44 -1.87 9.94
N LYS A 206 -6.22 -1.36 9.84
CA LYS A 206 -5.17 -1.48 10.87
C LYS A 206 -4.35 -0.18 11.02
N HIS A 207 -3.64 0.05 12.11
CA HIS A 207 -3.59 -0.70 13.37
C HIS A 207 -4.26 0.14 14.47
N LEU A 208 -5.34 -0.38 15.06
CA LEU A 208 -6.22 0.31 15.98
C LEU A 208 -5.61 0.33 17.40
N ALA A 209 -5.20 1.47 17.95
CA ALA A 209 -5.18 2.81 17.37
C ALA A 209 -3.90 3.54 17.76
N VAL A 210 -3.65 4.67 17.08
CA VAL A 210 -2.53 5.59 17.40
C VAL A 210 -1.14 4.95 17.18
N HIS A 211 -1.04 3.85 16.42
CA HIS A 211 0.24 3.28 15.99
C HIS A 211 0.86 4.11 14.86
N SER A 212 1.85 4.96 15.14
CA SER A 212 2.50 5.81 14.12
C SER A 212 3.96 6.09 14.51
N GLY A 213 4.70 5.02 14.83
CA GLY A 213 6.11 5.03 15.24
C GLY A 213 6.39 5.55 16.67
N PRO A 214 7.53 5.23 17.29
CA PRO A 214 8.69 4.60 16.68
C PRO A 214 8.56 3.08 16.48
N GLU A 215 9.05 2.57 15.36
CA GLU A 215 9.12 1.13 15.07
C GLU A 215 10.07 0.38 16.04
N PRO A 216 11.29 0.86 16.37
CA PRO A 216 12.15 0.20 17.36
C PRO A 216 11.50 -0.07 18.73
N GLY A 217 10.51 0.73 19.12
CA GLY A 217 9.81 0.61 20.40
C GLY A 217 8.45 -0.08 20.35
N ARG A 218 7.96 -0.47 19.16
CA ARG A 218 6.54 -0.74 18.89
C ARG A 218 5.86 -1.71 19.87
N HIS A 219 6.57 -2.75 20.29
CA HIS A 219 6.09 -3.83 21.16
C HIS A 219 5.83 -3.42 22.63
N GLY A 220 6.38 -2.28 23.07
CA GLY A 220 6.22 -1.80 24.46
C GLY A 220 5.98 -0.30 24.59
N PHE A 221 5.85 0.43 23.48
CA PHE A 221 5.66 1.87 23.51
C PHE A 221 4.27 2.23 24.05
N ASP A 222 4.21 3.04 25.10
CA ASP A 222 2.96 3.61 25.61
C ASP A 222 2.76 5.01 25.03
N VAL A 223 1.61 5.22 24.38
CA VAL A 223 1.27 6.51 23.77
C VAL A 223 0.45 7.34 24.74
N ASP A 224 1.01 8.46 25.17
CA ASP A 224 0.22 9.56 25.73
C ASP A 224 -0.32 10.43 24.58
N VAL A 225 -1.64 10.38 24.38
CA VAL A 225 -2.35 11.09 23.29
C VAL A 225 -3.45 11.98 23.86
N SER A 226 -3.50 13.24 23.42
CA SER A 226 -4.53 14.16 23.91
C SER A 226 -5.95 13.68 23.53
N PRO A 227 -6.97 13.86 24.40
CA PRO A 227 -8.37 13.53 24.06
C PRO A 227 -8.86 14.25 22.81
N HIS A 228 -8.31 15.45 22.53
CA HIS A 228 -8.50 16.15 21.28
C HIS A 228 -7.93 15.37 20.09
N ASP A 229 -6.62 15.07 20.06
CA ASP A 229 -5.99 14.50 18.86
C ASP A 229 -6.44 13.06 18.58
N LEU A 230 -6.78 12.31 19.63
CA LEU A 230 -7.45 11.00 19.50
C LEU A 230 -8.74 11.12 18.66
N GLU A 231 -9.60 12.07 19.00
CA GLU A 231 -10.94 12.26 18.41
C GLU A 231 -10.92 13.13 17.12
N ALA A 232 -9.92 13.99 16.97
CA ALA A 232 -9.73 14.94 15.88
C ALA A 232 -8.81 14.45 14.76
N THR A 233 -7.98 13.43 15.02
CA THR A 233 -6.92 12.96 14.10
C THR A 233 -6.86 11.44 14.02
N TYR A 234 -6.68 10.71 15.13
CA TYR A 234 -6.32 9.28 15.04
C TYR A 234 -7.51 8.32 14.85
N LEU A 235 -8.68 8.58 15.45
CA LEU A 235 -9.86 7.72 15.31
C LEU A 235 -10.75 7.95 14.05
N PRO A 236 -10.87 9.16 13.44
CA PRO A 236 -11.81 9.38 12.34
C PRO A 236 -11.62 8.49 11.11
N ALA A 237 -10.39 8.09 10.77
CA ALA A 237 -10.13 7.17 9.64
C ALA A 237 -10.71 5.76 9.92
N PHE A 238 -10.51 5.22 11.12
CA PHE A 238 -11.12 3.95 11.56
C PHE A 238 -12.65 4.05 11.60
N ARG A 239 -13.18 5.19 12.04
CA ARG A 239 -14.62 5.44 12.03
C ARG A 239 -15.20 5.37 10.61
N ALA A 240 -14.55 6.02 9.63
CA ALA A 240 -14.97 5.96 8.23
C ALA A 240 -14.87 4.51 7.70
N ALA A 241 -13.73 3.83 7.92
CA ALA A 241 -13.52 2.45 7.48
C ALA A 241 -14.60 1.47 8.00
N LEU A 242 -15.04 1.62 9.25
CA LEU A 242 -16.00 0.72 9.90
C LEU A 242 -17.46 1.13 9.67
N VAL A 243 -17.79 2.43 9.66
CA VAL A 243 -19.18 2.93 9.57
C VAL A 243 -19.60 3.26 8.13
N GLU A 244 -18.69 3.75 7.29
CA GLU A 244 -18.96 4.11 5.89
C GLU A 244 -18.43 3.05 4.90
N GLY A 245 -17.32 2.39 5.25
CA GLY A 245 -16.73 1.29 4.48
C GLY A 245 -17.35 -0.08 4.83
N GLY A 246 -17.82 -0.25 6.07
CA GLY A 246 -18.43 -1.50 6.52
C GLY A 246 -17.45 -2.67 6.64
N ALA A 247 -16.18 -2.43 6.95
CA ALA A 247 -15.18 -3.49 7.08
C ALA A 247 -15.60 -4.56 8.11
N GLY A 248 -15.46 -5.84 7.76
CA GLY A 248 -15.88 -6.98 8.58
C GLY A 248 -14.93 -7.35 9.71
N ALA A 249 -13.74 -6.75 9.75
CA ALA A 249 -12.75 -6.94 10.81
C ALA A 249 -12.00 -5.62 11.11
N VAL A 250 -11.22 -5.61 12.19
CA VAL A 250 -10.24 -4.55 12.50
C VAL A 250 -9.08 -5.16 13.29
N MET A 251 -7.86 -4.71 13.04
CA MET A 251 -6.68 -5.18 13.76
C MET A 251 -6.29 -4.19 14.86
N CYS A 252 -6.14 -4.64 16.10
CA CYS A 252 -5.59 -3.83 17.20
C CYS A 252 -4.06 -3.81 17.17
N ALA A 253 -3.48 -2.68 17.55
CA ALA A 253 -2.04 -2.41 17.45
C ALA A 253 -1.23 -3.01 18.61
N TYR A 254 0.09 -3.09 18.40
CA TYR A 254 1.08 -3.38 19.45
C TYR A 254 0.98 -2.44 20.65
N ASN A 255 1.02 -1.12 20.40
CA ASN A 255 1.28 -0.11 21.43
C ASN A 255 0.20 -0.02 22.53
N SER A 256 0.61 0.51 23.67
CA SER A 256 -0.33 0.94 24.73
C SER A 256 -0.86 2.36 24.48
N LEU A 257 -1.99 2.64 25.12
CA LEU A 257 -2.63 3.96 25.23
C LEU A 257 -2.85 4.23 26.73
N HIS A 258 -2.11 5.20 27.28
CA HIS A 258 -2.10 5.54 28.71
C HIS A 258 -2.00 4.31 29.65
N GLY A 259 -1.00 3.46 29.43
CA GLY A 259 -0.70 2.27 30.22
C GLY A 259 -1.59 1.05 29.94
N THR A 260 -2.45 1.11 28.92
CA THR A 260 -3.32 -0.01 28.52
C THR A 260 -3.02 -0.46 27.09
N PRO A 261 -2.55 -1.70 26.85
CA PRO A 261 -2.32 -2.24 25.51
C PRO A 261 -3.57 -2.13 24.63
N ALA A 262 -3.43 -1.69 23.37
CA ALA A 262 -4.59 -1.39 22.53
C ALA A 262 -5.53 -2.61 22.33
N CYS A 263 -4.96 -3.82 22.27
CA CYS A 263 -5.73 -5.08 22.20
C CYS A 263 -6.47 -5.48 23.48
N ALA A 264 -6.26 -4.77 24.60
CA ALA A 264 -6.98 -4.95 25.87
C ALA A 264 -7.70 -3.68 26.35
N ALA A 265 -7.77 -2.64 25.51
CA ALA A 265 -8.44 -1.38 25.82
C ALA A 265 -9.96 -1.53 25.66
N ASP A 266 -10.66 -1.94 26.72
CA ASP A 266 -12.13 -2.11 26.75
C ASP A 266 -12.88 -0.83 26.30
N TRP A 267 -12.40 0.35 26.70
CA TRP A 267 -12.98 1.63 26.30
C TRP A 267 -12.91 1.87 24.78
N LEU A 268 -11.93 1.27 24.10
CA LEU A 268 -11.71 1.37 22.66
C LEU A 268 -12.50 0.27 21.94
N ILE A 269 -12.36 -1.00 22.34
CA ILE A 269 -13.00 -2.12 21.65
C ILE A 269 -14.50 -2.20 21.97
N ASN A 270 -14.88 -2.48 23.22
CA ASN A 270 -16.29 -2.55 23.61
C ASN A 270 -16.95 -1.16 23.61
N GLY A 271 -16.25 -0.14 24.13
CA GLY A 271 -16.73 1.24 24.18
C GLY A 271 -16.85 1.89 22.80
N ARG A 272 -15.73 2.16 22.11
CA ARG A 272 -15.76 2.89 20.83
C ARG A 272 -16.29 2.04 19.67
N LEU A 273 -15.72 0.86 19.41
CA LEU A 273 -16.13 0.08 18.24
C LEU A 273 -17.57 -0.44 18.39
N ARG A 274 -17.84 -1.24 19.43
CA ARG A 274 -19.07 -2.04 19.52
C ARG A 274 -20.27 -1.24 19.98
N LYS A 275 -20.11 -0.32 20.93
CA LYS A 275 -21.18 0.55 21.45
C LYS A 275 -21.33 1.84 20.64
N ASP A 276 -20.30 2.69 20.55
CA ASP A 276 -20.44 4.02 19.94
C ASP A 276 -20.54 3.97 18.39
N TRP A 277 -19.82 3.05 17.73
CA TRP A 277 -19.84 2.85 16.27
C TRP A 277 -20.68 1.65 15.80
N GLY A 278 -21.18 0.83 16.72
CA GLY A 278 -22.08 -0.30 16.42
C GLY A 278 -21.42 -1.54 15.79
N PHE A 279 -20.08 -1.60 15.71
CA PHE A 279 -19.31 -2.63 15.01
C PHE A 279 -19.69 -4.07 15.39
N LYS A 280 -20.03 -4.89 14.38
CA LYS A 280 -20.46 -6.30 14.54
C LYS A 280 -19.40 -7.33 14.17
N GLY A 281 -18.36 -6.91 13.46
CA GLY A 281 -17.25 -7.77 13.04
C GLY A 281 -16.36 -8.23 14.20
N PHE A 282 -15.27 -8.91 13.83
CA PHE A 282 -14.29 -9.41 14.79
C PHE A 282 -13.08 -8.49 14.91
N VAL A 283 -12.43 -8.50 16.08
CA VAL A 283 -11.15 -7.83 16.31
C VAL A 283 -10.04 -8.88 16.32
N VAL A 284 -9.03 -8.67 15.47
CA VAL A 284 -7.78 -9.44 15.44
C VAL A 284 -6.65 -8.63 16.08
N SER A 285 -5.61 -9.29 16.58
CA SER A 285 -4.37 -8.63 17.03
C SER A 285 -3.32 -8.58 15.94
N ASP A 286 -2.50 -7.53 15.97
CA ASP A 286 -1.18 -7.58 15.33
C ASP A 286 -0.34 -8.72 15.95
N CYS A 287 0.63 -9.23 15.22
CA CYS A 287 1.19 -10.55 15.49
C CYS A 287 2.05 -10.58 16.76
N ASP A 288 1.63 -11.44 17.71
CA ASP A 288 2.16 -11.55 19.06
C ASP A 288 1.95 -10.30 19.95
N ALA A 289 1.11 -9.32 19.56
CA ALA A 289 0.75 -8.17 20.40
C ALA A 289 0.05 -8.54 21.74
N LEU A 290 -0.48 -9.76 21.86
CA LEU A 290 -1.01 -10.32 23.12
C LEU A 290 0.08 -10.95 24.02
N TYR A 291 1.17 -11.44 23.43
CA TYR A 291 2.38 -11.87 24.14
C TYR A 291 3.09 -10.64 24.72
N ASP A 292 3.14 -9.55 23.94
CA ASP A 292 3.73 -8.27 24.32
C ASP A 292 3.07 -7.63 25.54
N MET A 293 1.78 -7.88 25.79
CA MET A 293 1.08 -7.47 27.01
C MET A 293 1.75 -8.01 28.29
N THR A 294 2.39 -9.17 28.21
CA THR A 294 3.14 -9.79 29.32
C THR A 294 4.61 -9.37 29.30
N TRP A 295 5.26 -9.47 28.14
CA TRP A 295 6.73 -9.46 28.05
C TRP A 295 7.39 -8.11 27.75
N PHE A 296 6.66 -7.17 27.16
CA PHE A 296 7.17 -5.84 26.80
C PHE A 296 6.42 -4.69 27.50
N HIS A 297 5.11 -4.83 27.71
CA HIS A 297 4.28 -3.87 28.45
C HIS A 297 4.23 -4.13 29.96
N TYR A 298 4.50 -5.36 30.40
CA TYR A 298 4.33 -5.83 31.79
C TYR A 298 2.92 -5.58 32.37
N PHE A 299 1.90 -5.48 31.50
CA PHE A 299 0.50 -5.21 31.87
C PHE A 299 -0.13 -6.39 32.62
N ARG A 300 0.38 -7.61 32.43
CA ARG A 300 -0.01 -8.82 33.17
C ARG A 300 1.20 -9.68 33.49
N ALA A 301 1.14 -10.40 34.61
CA ALA A 301 2.25 -11.22 35.12
C ALA A 301 2.50 -12.51 34.31
N ASP A 302 1.51 -12.98 33.56
CA ASP A 302 1.64 -14.11 32.64
C ASP A 302 0.73 -13.95 31.41
N GLU A 303 0.90 -14.85 30.45
CA GLU A 303 0.13 -14.87 29.20
C GLU A 303 -1.35 -15.24 29.39
N ALA A 304 -1.70 -15.99 30.44
CA ALA A 304 -3.08 -16.33 30.76
C ALA A 304 -3.88 -15.09 31.17
N GLY A 305 -3.30 -14.23 32.01
CA GLY A 305 -3.86 -12.94 32.38
C GLY A 305 -3.97 -11.97 31.20
N SER A 306 -3.04 -12.02 30.26
CA SER A 306 -3.10 -11.23 29.00
C SER A 306 -4.23 -11.71 28.10
N ALA A 307 -4.34 -13.03 27.88
CA ALA A 307 -5.42 -13.63 27.12
C ALA A 307 -6.80 -13.32 27.72
N ALA A 308 -6.93 -13.41 29.04
CA ALA A 308 -8.14 -13.00 29.78
C ALA A 308 -8.48 -11.52 29.58
N ALA A 309 -7.49 -10.63 29.65
CA ALA A 309 -7.71 -9.19 29.54
C ALA A 309 -8.16 -8.79 28.13
N ALA A 310 -7.54 -9.34 27.09
CA ALA A 310 -7.94 -9.12 25.70
C ALA A 310 -9.36 -9.66 25.43
N LEU A 311 -9.66 -10.90 25.83
CA LEU A 311 -10.99 -11.49 25.64
C LEU A 311 -12.08 -10.69 26.39
N LYS A 312 -11.78 -10.20 27.60
CA LYS A 312 -12.68 -9.32 28.37
C LYS A 312 -12.95 -7.99 27.66
N ALA A 313 -11.92 -7.37 27.09
CA ALA A 313 -12.04 -6.15 26.31
C ALA A 313 -12.78 -6.36 24.97
N GLY A 314 -13.06 -7.61 24.59
CA GLY A 314 -13.79 -7.96 23.38
C GLY A 314 -12.91 -8.20 22.15
N HIS A 315 -11.63 -8.54 22.33
CA HIS A 315 -10.75 -9.02 21.26
C HIS A 315 -11.03 -10.50 20.93
N ASP A 316 -11.13 -10.86 19.65
CA ASP A 316 -11.70 -12.15 19.22
C ASP A 316 -10.66 -13.15 18.68
N LEU A 317 -9.63 -12.69 17.96
CA LEU A 317 -8.70 -13.54 17.20
C LEU A 317 -7.23 -13.18 17.44
N ASN A 318 -6.44 -14.10 17.95
CA ASN A 318 -5.02 -13.88 18.18
C ASN A 318 -4.18 -14.21 16.92
N CYS A 319 -3.45 -13.23 16.36
CA CYS A 319 -2.26 -13.57 15.58
C CYS A 319 -1.14 -13.91 16.56
N GLY A 320 -0.65 -15.15 16.54
CA GLY A 320 0.26 -15.67 17.56
C GLY A 320 -0.34 -16.81 18.38
N ASN A 321 0.20 -17.03 19.58
CA ASN A 321 -0.06 -18.24 20.36
C ASN A 321 -0.58 -18.04 21.79
N THR A 322 -0.59 -16.80 22.30
CA THR A 322 -0.98 -16.48 23.69
C THR A 322 -2.37 -16.98 24.05
N TYR A 323 -3.33 -16.98 23.12
CA TYR A 323 -4.68 -17.51 23.36
C TYR A 323 -4.73 -19.03 23.66
N ARG A 324 -3.67 -19.82 23.43
CA ARG A 324 -3.57 -21.20 23.95
C ARG A 324 -3.71 -21.27 25.48
N THR A 325 -3.35 -20.20 26.18
CA THR A 325 -3.41 -20.12 27.65
C THR A 325 -4.82 -19.84 28.20
N LEU A 326 -5.82 -19.56 27.35
CA LEU A 326 -7.20 -19.26 27.77
C LEU A 326 -7.83 -20.34 28.66
N GLY A 327 -7.42 -21.61 28.52
CA GLY A 327 -7.87 -22.69 29.41
C GLY A 327 -7.49 -22.42 30.87
N GLN A 328 -6.25 -22.02 31.13
CA GLN A 328 -5.78 -21.65 32.46
C GLN A 328 -6.52 -20.41 32.99
N ALA A 329 -6.77 -19.42 32.12
CA ALA A 329 -7.51 -18.23 32.48
C ALA A 329 -8.98 -18.53 32.85
N LEU A 330 -9.62 -19.47 32.17
CA LEU A 330 -10.96 -19.97 32.50
C LEU A 330 -10.96 -20.71 33.84
N ASP A 331 -9.98 -21.59 34.08
CA ASP A 331 -9.89 -22.37 35.33
C ASP A 331 -9.58 -21.50 36.56
N ARG A 332 -8.90 -20.37 36.37
CA ARG A 332 -8.70 -19.35 37.42
C ARG A 332 -9.89 -18.40 37.60
N GLY A 333 -10.90 -18.45 36.74
CA GLY A 333 -12.00 -17.46 36.70
C GLY A 333 -11.59 -16.08 36.18
N GLU A 334 -10.40 -15.95 35.59
CA GLU A 334 -9.91 -14.73 34.95
C GLU A 334 -10.63 -14.43 33.62
N ALA A 335 -11.23 -15.45 32.98
CA ALA A 335 -12.13 -15.34 31.84
C ALA A 335 -13.41 -16.17 32.09
N ASN A 336 -14.42 -16.06 31.22
CA ASN A 336 -15.58 -16.99 31.22
C ASN A 336 -15.94 -17.49 29.81
N GLU A 337 -16.58 -18.65 29.75
CA GLU A 337 -16.87 -19.33 28.47
C GLU A 337 -17.89 -18.58 27.61
N ALA A 338 -18.77 -17.75 28.18
CA ALA A 338 -19.74 -16.97 27.41
C ALA A 338 -19.06 -15.85 26.59
N GLN A 339 -17.93 -15.30 27.07
CA GLN A 339 -17.11 -14.35 26.30
C GLN A 339 -16.39 -15.06 25.14
N LEU A 340 -15.81 -16.24 25.40
CA LEU A 340 -15.19 -17.10 24.38
C LEU A 340 -16.19 -17.49 23.29
N ASP A 341 -17.39 -17.92 23.67
CA ASP A 341 -18.45 -18.30 22.74
C ASP A 341 -18.94 -17.11 21.90
N GLN A 342 -19.08 -15.92 22.50
CA GLN A 342 -19.46 -14.71 21.76
C GLN A 342 -18.40 -14.32 20.71
N SER A 343 -17.11 -14.42 21.05
CA SER A 343 -16.01 -14.19 20.10
C SER A 343 -16.01 -15.21 18.97
N LEU A 344 -16.19 -16.49 19.30
CA LEU A 344 -16.28 -17.56 18.31
C LEU A 344 -17.50 -17.43 17.40
N VAL A 345 -18.64 -16.94 17.89
CA VAL A 345 -19.81 -16.65 17.03
C VAL A 345 -19.47 -15.64 15.93
N ARG A 346 -18.71 -14.57 16.25
CA ARG A 346 -18.25 -13.59 15.24
C ARG A 346 -17.34 -14.23 14.20
N LEU A 347 -16.37 -15.04 14.65
CA LEU A 347 -15.40 -15.72 13.79
C LEU A 347 -16.08 -16.76 12.88
N PHE A 348 -16.99 -17.57 13.42
CA PHE A 348 -17.71 -18.56 12.63
C PHE A 348 -18.75 -17.93 11.69
N ALA A 349 -19.40 -16.83 12.06
CA ALA A 349 -20.25 -16.07 11.14
C ALA A 349 -19.44 -15.48 9.97
N ALA A 350 -18.23 -14.97 10.22
CA ALA A 350 -17.31 -14.53 9.18
C ALA A 350 -16.90 -15.69 8.23
N ARG A 351 -16.56 -16.87 8.76
CA ARG A 351 -16.26 -18.08 7.94
C ARG A 351 -17.47 -18.57 7.13
N TYR A 352 -18.69 -18.49 7.68
CA TYR A 352 -19.92 -18.78 6.92
C TYR A 352 -20.14 -17.79 5.78
N ARG A 353 -20.02 -16.48 6.02
CA ARG A 353 -20.14 -15.42 4.99
C ARG A 353 -19.11 -15.56 3.87
N LEU A 354 -17.89 -15.97 4.20
CA LEU A 354 -16.86 -16.27 3.21
C LEU A 354 -17.15 -17.53 2.35
N GLY A 355 -18.18 -18.31 2.66
CA GLY A 355 -18.49 -19.57 1.97
C GLY A 355 -17.59 -20.74 2.40
N GLU A 356 -16.76 -20.56 3.43
CA GLU A 356 -15.69 -21.50 3.80
C GLU A 356 -16.20 -22.72 4.58
N LEU A 357 -17.39 -22.61 5.18
CA LEU A 357 -18.08 -23.70 5.87
C LEU A 357 -19.26 -24.28 5.06
N GLU A 358 -19.35 -23.96 3.76
CA GLU A 358 -20.47 -24.37 2.90
C GLU A 358 -20.11 -25.53 1.97
N ARG A 359 -20.94 -26.58 1.96
CA ARG A 359 -20.75 -27.78 1.13
C ARG A 359 -22.09 -28.27 0.54
N PRO A 360 -22.25 -28.32 -0.80
CA PRO A 360 -21.34 -27.77 -1.81
C PRO A 360 -21.22 -26.25 -1.69
N ARG A 361 -20.10 -25.67 -2.18
CA ARG A 361 -19.93 -24.22 -2.26
C ARG A 361 -21.03 -23.59 -3.12
N ARG A 362 -21.52 -22.43 -2.68
CA ARG A 362 -22.52 -21.61 -3.38
C ARG A 362 -22.07 -20.16 -3.56
N ASP A 363 -20.90 -19.79 -3.05
CA ASP A 363 -20.36 -18.44 -3.18
C ASP A 363 -20.08 -18.09 -4.65
N PRO A 364 -20.36 -16.84 -5.09
CA PRO A 364 -20.24 -16.44 -6.49
C PRO A 364 -18.78 -16.37 -6.98
N TYR A 365 -17.81 -16.66 -6.11
CA TYR A 365 -16.36 -16.60 -6.37
C TYR A 365 -15.71 -17.98 -6.49
N ALA A 366 -16.45 -19.07 -6.32
CA ALA A 366 -15.94 -20.45 -6.40
C ALA A 366 -15.40 -20.87 -7.78
N ARG A 367 -15.64 -20.05 -8.83
CA ARG A 367 -15.13 -20.26 -10.19
C ARG A 367 -13.79 -19.58 -10.49
N LEU A 368 -13.30 -18.69 -9.62
CA LEU A 368 -12.09 -17.90 -9.89
C LEU A 368 -10.83 -18.79 -9.82
N GLY A 369 -9.84 -18.54 -10.67
CA GLY A 369 -8.64 -19.37 -10.80
C GLY A 369 -7.47 -18.63 -11.44
N ALA A 370 -6.52 -19.38 -12.01
CA ALA A 370 -5.25 -18.82 -12.47
C ALA A 370 -5.40 -17.72 -13.54
N ASP A 371 -6.42 -17.83 -14.41
CA ASP A 371 -6.70 -16.87 -15.48
C ASP A 371 -7.22 -15.50 -14.96
N ASP A 372 -7.62 -15.39 -13.69
CA ASP A 372 -8.05 -14.14 -13.05
C ASP A 372 -6.87 -13.34 -12.44
N ILE A 373 -5.65 -13.89 -12.43
CA ILE A 373 -4.44 -13.33 -11.80
C ILE A 373 -3.56 -12.62 -12.82
N GLY A 374 -3.10 -11.40 -12.51
CA GLY A 374 -2.12 -10.66 -13.34
C GLY A 374 -2.64 -10.31 -14.75
N THR A 375 -3.96 -10.27 -14.93
CA THR A 375 -4.59 -10.17 -16.26
C THR A 375 -4.16 -8.90 -17.02
N PRO A 376 -4.29 -8.85 -18.35
CA PRO A 376 -4.04 -7.61 -19.12
C PRO A 376 -4.86 -6.41 -18.64
N ALA A 377 -6.05 -6.63 -18.07
CA ALA A 377 -6.86 -5.58 -17.46
C ALA A 377 -6.29 -5.12 -16.11
N ASN A 378 -5.85 -6.06 -15.27
CA ASN A 378 -5.24 -5.76 -13.97
C ASN A 378 -3.93 -4.97 -14.16
N ARG A 379 -3.08 -5.41 -15.11
CA ARG A 379 -1.83 -4.71 -15.48
C ARG A 379 -2.08 -3.33 -16.09
N LYS A 380 -3.16 -3.14 -16.86
CA LYS A 380 -3.58 -1.80 -17.31
C LYS A 380 -3.97 -0.91 -16.13
N LEU A 381 -4.70 -1.44 -15.14
CA LEU A 381 -5.07 -0.70 -13.94
C LEU A 381 -3.84 -0.34 -13.08
N ALA A 382 -2.83 -1.21 -13.01
CA ALA A 382 -1.56 -0.91 -12.34
C ALA A 382 -0.82 0.26 -13.00
N LEU A 383 -0.78 0.31 -14.33
CA LEU A 383 -0.27 1.46 -15.09
C LEU A 383 -1.11 2.72 -14.85
N GLU A 384 -2.44 2.63 -14.86
CA GLU A 384 -3.33 3.76 -14.58
C GLU A 384 -3.13 4.32 -13.16
N ALA A 385 -2.99 3.45 -12.17
CA ALA A 385 -2.71 3.84 -10.79
C ALA A 385 -1.33 4.49 -10.65
N ALA A 386 -0.30 3.93 -11.30
CA ALA A 386 1.02 4.53 -11.34
C ALA A 386 1.00 5.92 -12.00
N LEU A 387 0.33 6.09 -13.15
CA LEU A 387 0.21 7.39 -13.82
C LEU A 387 -0.50 8.45 -12.95
N GLN A 388 -1.56 8.07 -12.25
CA GLN A 388 -2.30 9.00 -11.38
C GLN A 388 -1.56 9.35 -10.07
N SER A 389 -0.62 8.50 -9.60
CA SER A 389 0.14 8.74 -8.36
C SER A 389 1.28 9.75 -8.50
N LEU A 390 1.79 9.95 -9.72
CA LEU A 390 2.93 10.83 -9.99
C LEU A 390 2.60 12.31 -9.71
N VAL A 391 3.34 12.90 -8.77
CA VAL A 391 3.15 14.31 -8.36
C VAL A 391 4.30 15.16 -8.90
N LEU A 392 3.99 16.04 -9.87
CA LEU A 392 4.95 17.01 -10.38
C LEU A 392 5.12 18.14 -9.36
N LEU A 393 6.27 18.20 -8.67
CA LEU A 393 6.53 19.18 -7.60
C LEU A 393 7.11 20.49 -8.14
N LYS A 394 7.91 20.43 -9.20
CA LYS A 394 8.56 21.57 -9.86
C LYS A 394 8.67 21.32 -11.37
N ASN A 395 8.41 22.33 -12.20
CA ASN A 395 8.69 22.34 -13.63
C ASN A 395 9.07 23.76 -14.08
N ARG A 396 10.36 24.10 -14.01
CA ARG A 396 10.89 25.42 -14.37
C ARG A 396 11.01 25.54 -15.89
N ASN A 397 10.68 26.71 -16.43
CA ASN A 397 10.80 27.04 -17.87
C ASN A 397 10.08 26.04 -18.82
N ALA A 398 9.10 25.27 -18.31
CA ALA A 398 8.46 24.16 -19.01
C ALA A 398 9.46 23.13 -19.61
N ILE A 399 10.53 22.79 -18.87
CA ILE A 399 11.51 21.77 -19.28
C ILE A 399 10.88 20.38 -19.46
N LEU A 400 9.81 20.08 -18.71
CA LEU A 400 8.94 18.94 -18.97
C LEU A 400 7.67 19.39 -19.72
N PRO A 401 7.20 18.62 -20.72
CA PRO A 401 7.73 17.32 -21.15
C PRO A 401 8.98 17.39 -22.06
N LEU A 402 9.84 16.37 -21.94
CA LEU A 402 11.03 16.15 -22.76
C LEU A 402 10.65 15.75 -24.20
N LYS A 403 11.55 16.03 -25.15
CA LYS A 403 11.32 15.70 -26.56
C LYS A 403 11.73 14.25 -26.88
N PRO A 404 11.09 13.55 -27.83
CA PRO A 404 11.41 12.15 -28.15
C PRO A 404 12.86 11.89 -28.59
N GLU A 405 13.55 12.90 -29.11
CA GLU A 405 14.94 12.84 -29.58
C GLU A 405 16.00 13.12 -28.49
N THR A 406 15.60 13.58 -27.29
CA THR A 406 16.53 13.97 -26.21
C THR A 406 17.39 12.79 -25.74
N ARG A 407 18.72 13.00 -25.69
CA ARG A 407 19.69 12.10 -25.06
C ARG A 407 19.66 12.27 -23.54
N LEU A 408 19.47 11.17 -22.80
CA LEU A 408 19.33 11.17 -21.35
C LEU A 408 20.54 10.51 -20.69
N ALA A 409 21.12 11.20 -19.72
CA ALA A 409 21.94 10.58 -18.67
C ALA A 409 21.00 10.20 -17.53
N VAL A 410 20.76 8.90 -17.35
CA VAL A 410 20.03 8.36 -16.19
C VAL A 410 21.05 8.08 -15.09
N ILE A 411 20.81 8.62 -13.90
CA ILE A 411 21.72 8.45 -12.76
C ILE A 411 20.96 8.13 -11.46
N GLY A 412 21.65 7.54 -10.49
CA GLY A 412 21.14 7.31 -9.14
C GLY A 412 20.67 5.87 -8.86
N PRO A 413 20.70 5.42 -7.59
CA PRO A 413 20.55 4.01 -7.23
C PRO A 413 19.16 3.43 -7.56
N ASN A 414 18.11 4.25 -7.53
CA ASN A 414 16.73 3.81 -7.74
C ASN A 414 16.32 3.69 -9.22
N ALA A 415 17.18 4.09 -10.17
CA ALA A 415 16.85 4.07 -11.59
C ALA A 415 16.49 2.68 -12.14
N ASP A 416 17.00 1.62 -11.50
CA ASP A 416 16.84 0.24 -11.97
C ASP A 416 16.53 -0.78 -10.85
N ALA A 417 16.13 -0.28 -9.67
CA ALA A 417 15.93 -1.11 -8.48
C ALA A 417 14.52 -1.73 -8.42
N LEU A 418 14.40 -3.06 -8.53
CA LEU A 418 13.12 -3.77 -8.40
C LEU A 418 12.47 -3.56 -7.02
N ALA A 419 13.26 -3.53 -5.94
CA ALA A 419 12.72 -3.30 -4.59
C ALA A 419 12.06 -1.92 -4.43
N ALA A 420 12.64 -0.86 -5.02
CA ALA A 420 12.03 0.48 -5.05
C ALA A 420 10.85 0.59 -6.05
N LEU A 421 10.58 -0.47 -6.82
CA LEU A 421 9.46 -0.57 -7.76
C LEU A 421 8.29 -1.34 -7.11
N GLU A 422 8.59 -2.41 -6.36
CA GLU A 422 7.62 -3.27 -5.67
C GLU A 422 7.27 -2.85 -4.23
N ALA A 423 8.08 -2.06 -3.53
CA ALA A 423 7.92 -1.70 -2.11
C ALA A 423 8.11 -2.86 -1.10
N ASN A 424 7.50 -2.77 0.09
CA ASN A 424 7.26 -3.90 1.00
C ASN A 424 5.79 -4.37 0.84
N TYR A 425 5.42 -5.52 1.41
CA TYR A 425 4.06 -6.08 1.33
C TYR A 425 3.54 -6.36 -0.10
N GLN A 426 4.46 -6.61 -1.03
CA GLN A 426 4.18 -7.01 -2.41
C GLN A 426 3.82 -8.50 -2.57
N GLY A 427 3.17 -8.83 -3.68
CA GLY A 427 3.30 -10.14 -4.33
C GLY A 427 4.37 -10.10 -5.42
N THR A 428 4.51 -11.17 -6.21
CA THR A 428 5.59 -11.26 -7.21
C THR A 428 5.17 -10.67 -8.57
N SER A 429 5.72 -9.53 -8.96
CA SER A 429 5.30 -8.84 -10.19
C SER A 429 5.46 -9.68 -11.46
N VAL A 430 4.45 -9.65 -12.32
CA VAL A 430 4.54 -10.13 -13.71
C VAL A 430 5.06 -9.00 -14.60
N ASP A 431 6.16 -9.23 -15.32
CA ASP A 431 6.81 -8.30 -16.24
C ASP A 431 7.07 -6.87 -15.67
N PRO A 432 7.72 -6.71 -14.49
CA PRO A 432 7.98 -5.40 -13.91
C PRO A 432 8.89 -4.52 -14.80
N VAL A 433 8.54 -3.24 -14.95
CA VAL A 433 9.31 -2.26 -15.74
C VAL A 433 9.95 -1.23 -14.82
N THR A 434 11.28 -1.30 -14.68
CA THR A 434 12.09 -0.31 -13.96
C THR A 434 12.12 1.04 -14.69
N PRO A 435 12.42 2.16 -14.00
CA PRO A 435 12.51 3.47 -14.65
C PRO A 435 13.50 3.52 -15.82
N LEU A 436 14.66 2.88 -15.70
CA LEU A 436 15.64 2.74 -16.78
C LEU A 436 15.08 1.97 -17.98
N MET A 437 14.37 0.86 -17.74
CA MET A 437 13.71 0.10 -18.80
C MET A 437 12.62 0.92 -19.50
N GLY A 438 11.77 1.62 -18.74
CA GLY A 438 10.72 2.49 -19.28
C GLY A 438 11.26 3.65 -20.12
N LEU A 439 12.32 4.33 -19.64
CA LEU A 439 12.99 5.39 -20.40
C LEU A 439 13.63 4.85 -21.68
N ARG A 440 14.29 3.69 -21.64
CA ARG A 440 14.85 3.04 -22.85
C ARG A 440 13.78 2.62 -23.85
N GLN A 441 12.62 2.15 -23.39
CA GLN A 441 11.47 1.86 -24.25
C GLN A 441 10.90 3.14 -24.89
N ARG A 442 10.80 4.25 -24.14
CA ARG A 442 10.14 5.49 -24.61
C ARG A 442 11.03 6.44 -25.41
N PHE A 443 12.33 6.52 -25.11
CA PHE A 443 13.28 7.39 -25.79
C PHE A 443 14.24 6.62 -26.72
N GLY A 444 14.31 5.29 -26.60
CA GLY A 444 15.19 4.42 -27.38
C GLY A 444 16.54 4.17 -26.68
N GLN A 445 16.95 2.90 -26.60
CA GLN A 445 18.12 2.46 -25.83
C GLN A 445 19.41 3.22 -26.16
N GLN A 446 19.63 3.53 -27.44
CA GLN A 446 20.80 4.28 -27.94
C GLN A 446 20.85 5.76 -27.52
N ARG A 447 19.80 6.29 -26.89
CA ARG A 447 19.73 7.66 -26.34
C ARG A 447 19.71 7.70 -24.81
N VAL A 448 19.72 6.56 -24.12
CA VAL A 448 19.53 6.49 -22.66
C VAL A 448 20.69 5.73 -22.01
N SER A 449 21.73 6.49 -21.66
CA SER A 449 22.88 6.03 -20.88
C SER A 449 22.51 5.91 -19.40
N TYR A 450 23.17 5.01 -18.67
CA TYR A 450 22.98 4.80 -17.24
C TYR A 450 24.33 4.76 -16.51
N ALA A 451 24.35 5.22 -15.27
CA ALA A 451 25.43 5.06 -14.29
C ALA A 451 24.80 5.10 -12.88
N GLN A 452 25.29 4.28 -11.93
CA GLN A 452 24.64 4.22 -10.62
C GLN A 452 24.87 5.50 -9.79
N GLY A 453 26.06 6.10 -9.90
CA GLY A 453 26.38 7.44 -9.36
C GLY A 453 26.59 7.54 -7.85
N ALA A 454 25.77 6.85 -7.04
CA ALA A 454 25.86 6.84 -5.58
C ALA A 454 25.13 5.62 -4.97
N PRO A 455 25.48 5.20 -3.73
CA PRO A 455 24.66 4.28 -2.93
C PRO A 455 23.41 4.98 -2.37
N LEU A 456 22.49 4.20 -1.76
CA LEU A 456 21.31 4.73 -1.07
C LEU A 456 21.70 5.58 0.15
N SER A 457 22.55 5.05 1.04
CA SER A 457 23.19 5.78 2.12
C SER A 457 24.57 5.20 2.40
N ALA A 458 25.36 5.85 3.25
CA ALA A 458 26.62 5.30 3.73
C ALA A 458 26.36 3.97 4.47
N GLY A 459 27.07 2.90 4.09
CA GLY A 459 26.91 1.58 4.68
C GLY A 459 25.69 0.76 4.20
N VAL A 460 24.94 1.23 3.20
CA VAL A 460 23.78 0.50 2.64
C VAL A 460 24.13 -0.05 1.25
N PRO A 461 24.36 -1.37 1.10
CA PRO A 461 24.58 -2.00 -0.20
C PRO A 461 23.43 -1.74 -1.17
N VAL A 462 23.76 -1.63 -2.45
CA VAL A 462 22.82 -1.47 -3.57
C VAL A 462 23.10 -2.53 -4.63
N MET A 463 22.09 -2.90 -5.42
CA MET A 463 22.25 -3.86 -6.52
C MET A 463 23.44 -3.50 -7.42
N ILE A 464 24.26 -4.49 -7.82
CA ILE A 464 25.32 -4.27 -8.82
C ILE A 464 24.65 -3.91 -10.16
N PRO A 465 24.94 -2.74 -10.76
CA PRO A 465 24.26 -2.25 -11.95
C PRO A 465 24.68 -3.02 -13.20
N GLU A 466 23.82 -2.99 -14.22
CA GLU A 466 24.11 -3.57 -15.54
C GLU A 466 25.37 -3.02 -16.23
N THR A 467 25.86 -1.83 -15.85
CA THR A 467 27.12 -1.24 -16.35
C THR A 467 28.35 -1.96 -15.79
N ALA A 468 28.20 -2.58 -14.61
CA ALA A 468 29.23 -3.30 -13.90
C ALA A 468 29.21 -4.82 -14.15
N LEU A 469 28.31 -5.34 -15.01
CA LEU A 469 28.17 -6.77 -15.29
C LEU A 469 28.26 -7.03 -16.80
N ARG A 470 29.08 -8.00 -17.22
CA ARG A 470 29.27 -8.33 -18.65
C ARG A 470 29.38 -9.83 -18.89
N ASN A 471 28.85 -10.30 -20.02
CA ASN A 471 29.11 -11.62 -20.58
C ASN A 471 29.05 -11.55 -22.12
N ASP A 472 30.01 -12.19 -22.80
CA ASP A 472 30.13 -12.21 -24.27
C ASP A 472 30.02 -10.82 -24.92
N GLY A 473 30.66 -9.81 -24.31
CA GLY A 473 30.66 -8.42 -24.77
C GLY A 473 29.35 -7.64 -24.57
N LYS A 474 28.35 -8.23 -23.90
CA LYS A 474 27.03 -7.64 -23.63
C LYS A 474 26.80 -7.45 -22.12
N ALA A 475 25.94 -6.51 -21.75
CA ALA A 475 25.60 -6.23 -20.36
C ALA A 475 24.85 -7.39 -19.69
N GLY A 476 25.10 -7.61 -18.40
CA GLY A 476 24.53 -8.69 -17.61
C GLY A 476 25.28 -10.03 -17.72
N LEU A 477 24.97 -10.96 -16.82
CA LEU A 477 25.63 -12.27 -16.69
C LEU A 477 24.86 -13.37 -17.42
N LYS A 478 25.56 -14.43 -17.83
CA LYS A 478 24.93 -15.66 -18.35
C LYS A 478 24.38 -16.47 -17.17
N GLY A 479 23.05 -16.53 -17.05
CA GLY A 479 22.32 -17.34 -16.09
C GLY A 479 21.94 -18.72 -16.66
N GLU A 480 22.32 -19.78 -15.94
CA GLU A 480 22.01 -21.18 -16.22
C GLU A 480 21.10 -21.73 -15.12
N TYR A 481 19.88 -22.14 -15.49
CA TYR A 481 18.81 -22.52 -14.57
C TYR A 481 18.58 -24.03 -14.59
N PHE A 482 18.67 -24.69 -13.43
CA PHE A 482 18.62 -26.14 -13.28
C PHE A 482 17.41 -26.59 -12.45
N ASP A 483 16.77 -27.66 -12.91
CA ASP A 483 15.60 -28.31 -12.28
C ASP A 483 16.02 -29.33 -11.19
N ASN A 484 17.07 -28.95 -10.46
CA ASN A 484 17.73 -29.69 -9.41
C ASN A 484 18.59 -28.71 -8.59
N PRO A 485 18.88 -28.97 -7.31
CA PRO A 485 19.62 -28.06 -6.44
C PRO A 485 21.14 -28.20 -6.57
N ASP A 486 21.63 -29.20 -7.31
CA ASP A 486 23.04 -29.61 -7.38
C ASP A 486 23.78 -29.13 -8.65
N LEU A 487 23.21 -28.17 -9.39
CA LEU A 487 23.74 -27.60 -10.64
C LEU A 487 24.12 -28.66 -11.69
N ALA A 488 23.38 -29.78 -11.68
CA ALA A 488 23.75 -31.02 -12.35
C ALA A 488 23.08 -31.19 -13.72
N GLY A 489 23.81 -31.85 -14.63
CA GLY A 489 23.32 -32.17 -15.97
C GLY A 489 23.25 -30.94 -16.89
N LYS A 490 22.18 -30.85 -17.68
CA LYS A 490 21.94 -29.73 -18.60
C LYS A 490 20.92 -28.77 -18.00
N PRO A 491 21.18 -27.44 -17.96
CA PRO A 491 20.19 -26.47 -17.52
C PRO A 491 18.94 -26.48 -18.42
N ARG A 492 17.77 -26.24 -17.83
CA ARG A 492 16.48 -26.12 -18.54
C ARG A 492 16.43 -24.87 -19.39
N VAL A 493 16.92 -23.76 -18.83
CA VAL A 493 16.96 -22.43 -19.45
C VAL A 493 18.36 -21.86 -19.29
N VAL A 494 18.87 -21.25 -20.37
CA VAL A 494 20.06 -20.42 -20.36
C VAL A 494 19.68 -19.07 -20.95
N ARG A 495 19.93 -17.98 -20.22
CA ARG A 495 19.61 -16.60 -20.63
C ARG A 495 20.71 -15.63 -20.20
N GLN A 496 20.67 -14.40 -20.70
CA GLN A 496 21.51 -13.32 -20.20
C GLN A 496 20.66 -12.44 -19.26
N ASP A 497 20.98 -12.49 -17.98
CA ASP A 497 20.31 -11.73 -16.93
C ASP A 497 21.02 -10.38 -16.77
N ARG A 498 20.34 -9.32 -17.20
CA ARG A 498 20.85 -7.94 -17.27
C ARG A 498 21.40 -7.42 -15.93
N VAL A 499 20.75 -7.83 -14.85
CA VAL A 499 21.15 -7.65 -13.44
C VAL A 499 20.74 -8.90 -12.67
N VAL A 500 21.37 -9.15 -11.52
CA VAL A 500 20.97 -10.24 -10.61
C VAL A 500 20.19 -9.64 -9.43
N SER A 501 18.88 -9.49 -9.62
CA SER A 501 17.94 -9.02 -8.61
C SER A 501 16.54 -9.57 -8.90
N PHE A 502 16.18 -10.65 -8.22
CA PHE A 502 14.97 -11.41 -8.48
C PHE A 502 14.07 -11.50 -7.25
N ASN A 503 12.79 -11.20 -7.44
CA ASN A 503 11.72 -11.66 -6.58
C ASN A 503 11.17 -12.97 -7.19
N TRP A 504 11.23 -14.06 -6.42
CA TRP A 504 10.75 -15.39 -6.79
C TRP A 504 9.81 -15.98 -5.74
N ASP A 505 9.21 -15.13 -4.90
CA ASP A 505 8.34 -15.57 -3.81
C ASP A 505 7.18 -16.43 -4.35
N GLN A 506 7.19 -17.72 -3.98
CA GLN A 506 6.27 -18.76 -4.46
C GLN A 506 6.09 -18.84 -6.01
N VAL A 507 7.13 -18.52 -6.80
CA VAL A 507 7.11 -18.68 -8.27
C VAL A 507 8.38 -19.34 -8.81
N ALA A 508 8.27 -19.99 -9.97
CA ALA A 508 9.42 -20.61 -10.62
C ALA A 508 10.38 -19.57 -11.23
N PRO A 509 11.72 -19.73 -11.12
CA PRO A 509 12.69 -18.76 -11.61
C PRO A 509 12.81 -18.70 -13.15
N ALA A 510 12.35 -19.77 -13.80
CA ALA A 510 12.23 -19.91 -15.26
C ALA A 510 11.19 -20.99 -15.62
N PRO A 511 10.59 -20.97 -16.83
CA PRO A 511 9.68 -22.02 -17.27
C PRO A 511 10.35 -23.40 -17.32
N GLY A 512 9.65 -24.43 -16.81
CA GLY A 512 10.15 -25.81 -16.80
C GLY A 512 11.19 -26.11 -15.71
N VAL A 513 11.25 -25.26 -14.68
CA VAL A 513 12.02 -25.45 -13.44
C VAL A 513 11.02 -25.49 -12.28
N ASP A 514 11.15 -26.44 -11.36
CA ASP A 514 10.34 -26.47 -10.13
C ASP A 514 10.57 -25.19 -9.29
N LYS A 515 9.51 -24.64 -8.69
CA LYS A 515 9.61 -23.46 -7.83
C LYS A 515 10.20 -23.78 -6.45
N ASP A 516 10.03 -25.01 -5.96
CA ASP A 516 10.40 -25.42 -4.60
C ASP A 516 11.74 -26.18 -4.54
N ARG A 517 12.38 -26.43 -5.70
CA ARG A 517 13.65 -27.18 -5.79
C ARG A 517 14.43 -26.88 -7.08
N TYR A 518 15.35 -25.94 -7.05
CA TYR A 518 16.15 -25.55 -8.22
C TYR A 518 17.58 -25.12 -7.84
N SER A 519 18.42 -24.85 -8.84
CA SER A 519 19.67 -24.13 -8.64
C SER A 519 19.96 -23.24 -9.85
N VAL A 520 20.72 -22.17 -9.62
CA VAL A 520 21.07 -21.21 -10.67
C VAL A 520 22.55 -20.88 -10.58
N ARG A 521 23.21 -20.85 -11.73
CA ARG A 521 24.59 -20.35 -11.88
C ARG A 521 24.58 -19.13 -12.79
N TRP A 522 25.08 -18.01 -12.31
CA TRP A 522 25.43 -16.85 -13.12
C TRP A 522 26.94 -16.81 -13.37
N THR A 523 27.34 -16.50 -14.60
CA THR A 523 28.76 -16.41 -15.01
C THR A 523 29.00 -15.20 -15.92
N GLY A 524 30.21 -14.63 -15.83
CA GLY A 524 30.64 -13.52 -16.67
C GLY A 524 31.79 -12.74 -16.03
N GLU A 525 31.74 -11.42 -16.17
CA GLU A 525 32.72 -10.47 -15.66
C GLU A 525 32.02 -9.39 -14.82
N LEU A 526 32.64 -9.05 -13.68
CA LEU A 526 32.42 -7.81 -12.93
C LEU A 526 33.34 -6.73 -13.51
N LEU A 527 32.81 -5.53 -13.73
CA LEU A 527 33.54 -4.36 -14.22
C LEU A 527 33.55 -3.29 -13.12
N PRO A 528 34.65 -3.14 -12.35
CA PRO A 528 34.76 -2.09 -11.34
C PRO A 528 34.79 -0.70 -12.01
N PRO A 529 34.00 0.29 -11.57
CA PRO A 529 34.04 1.65 -12.13
C PRO A 529 35.38 2.39 -11.85
N GLY A 530 36.15 1.90 -10.89
CA GLY A 530 37.47 2.41 -10.51
C GLY A 530 38.17 1.48 -9.52
N PRO A 531 39.46 1.73 -9.20
CA PRO A 531 40.16 1.04 -8.12
C PRO A 531 39.59 1.43 -6.73
N GLY A 532 39.93 0.64 -5.71
CA GLY A 532 39.58 0.89 -4.30
C GLY A 532 38.91 -0.30 -3.62
N ASP A 533 38.31 -0.04 -2.46
CA ASP A 533 37.65 -1.04 -1.62
C ASP A 533 36.18 -1.24 -1.99
N TYR A 534 35.76 -2.50 -2.07
CA TYR A 534 34.41 -2.93 -2.38
C TYR A 534 33.92 -3.90 -1.31
N THR A 535 32.70 -3.69 -0.78
CA THR A 535 31.95 -4.79 -0.14
C THR A 535 31.07 -5.40 -1.22
N LEU A 536 31.23 -6.69 -1.53
CA LEU A 536 30.23 -7.44 -2.29
C LEU A 536 29.30 -8.15 -1.32
N ALA A 537 28.01 -8.18 -1.62
CA ALA A 537 26.98 -8.76 -0.79
C ALA A 537 26.05 -9.64 -1.63
N VAL A 538 25.62 -10.77 -1.06
CA VAL A 538 24.54 -11.58 -1.62
C VAL A 538 23.40 -11.60 -0.62
N ARG A 539 22.28 -10.97 -1.01
CA ARG A 539 21.07 -10.90 -0.21
C ARG A 539 20.07 -11.94 -0.67
N VAL A 540 19.82 -12.91 0.19
CA VAL A 540 18.71 -13.86 0.00
C VAL A 540 17.49 -13.28 0.72
N ALA A 541 16.38 -13.10 -0.01
CA ALA A 541 15.17 -12.53 0.55
C ALA A 541 14.45 -13.60 1.39
N ARG A 542 14.35 -13.41 2.70
CA ARG A 542 13.79 -14.43 3.61
C ARG A 542 12.31 -14.23 3.89
N CYS A 543 11.56 -15.33 3.90
CA CYS A 543 10.17 -15.36 4.35
C CYS A 543 10.06 -15.37 5.88
N PHE A 544 8.89 -14.96 6.39
CA PHE A 544 8.66 -14.75 7.82
C PHE A 544 8.33 -16.06 8.57
N ALA A 545 9.16 -16.39 9.57
CA ALA A 545 9.13 -17.61 10.39
C ALA A 545 9.49 -18.93 9.65
N CYS A 546 10.33 -18.84 8.62
CA CYS A 546 10.85 -19.98 7.86
C CYS A 546 12.03 -20.67 8.54
N THR A 547 12.34 -21.91 8.15
CA THR A 547 13.28 -22.79 8.90
C THR A 547 14.46 -23.32 8.10
N ARG A 548 14.50 -23.07 6.78
CA ARG A 548 15.60 -23.45 5.89
C ARG A 548 15.89 -22.30 4.93
N HIS A 549 17.15 -21.89 4.89
CA HIS A 549 17.63 -20.80 4.04
C HIS A 549 18.65 -21.29 3.02
N ASP A 550 18.57 -20.76 1.80
CA ASP A 550 19.33 -21.26 0.66
C ASP A 550 20.82 -20.87 0.73
N PRO A 551 21.76 -21.83 0.58
CA PRO A 551 23.17 -21.51 0.49
C PRO A 551 23.52 -20.90 -0.86
N VAL A 552 24.34 -19.85 -0.82
CA VAL A 552 24.92 -19.18 -1.99
C VAL A 552 26.43 -19.37 -2.03
N ARG A 553 27.04 -19.24 -3.21
CA ARG A 553 28.50 -19.17 -3.39
C ARG A 553 28.86 -18.10 -4.41
N LEU A 554 29.63 -17.10 -4.01
CA LEU A 554 30.21 -16.10 -4.92
C LEU A 554 31.70 -16.36 -5.09
N TYR A 555 32.14 -16.34 -6.34
CA TYR A 555 33.54 -16.43 -6.74
C TYR A 555 33.95 -15.18 -7.52
N VAL A 556 35.13 -14.65 -7.23
CA VAL A 556 35.79 -13.57 -7.99
C VAL A 556 37.20 -14.06 -8.36
N ASP A 557 37.51 -14.05 -9.66
CA ASP A 557 38.72 -14.63 -10.26
C ASP A 557 39.02 -16.06 -9.77
N ASP A 558 37.99 -16.91 -9.84
CA ASP A 558 37.91 -18.30 -9.34
C ASP A 558 38.08 -18.49 -7.82
N LYS A 559 38.52 -17.48 -7.08
CA LYS A 559 38.57 -17.50 -5.61
C LYS A 559 37.15 -17.42 -5.04
N LEU A 560 36.78 -18.39 -4.19
CA LEU A 560 35.56 -18.32 -3.39
C LEU A 560 35.68 -17.16 -2.39
N VAL A 561 34.72 -16.23 -2.42
CA VAL A 561 34.71 -15.03 -1.55
C VAL A 561 33.51 -15.01 -0.60
N ILE A 562 32.36 -15.57 -1.00
CA ILE A 562 31.16 -15.72 -0.17
C ILE A 562 30.69 -17.17 -0.27
N ALA A 563 30.29 -17.79 0.84
CA ALA A 563 29.77 -19.15 0.88
C ALA A 563 28.78 -19.36 2.04
N GLY A 564 27.74 -20.16 1.82
CA GLY A 564 26.74 -20.51 2.83
C GLY A 564 25.51 -19.60 2.80
N ASN A 565 24.78 -19.52 3.91
CA ASN A 565 23.64 -18.60 4.08
C ASN A 565 23.88 -17.72 5.31
N ALA A 566 23.11 -16.64 5.48
CA ALA A 566 23.34 -15.69 6.57
C ALA A 566 22.89 -16.16 7.98
N GLU A 567 22.71 -17.47 8.19
CA GLU A 567 22.57 -18.09 9.52
C GLU A 567 23.67 -19.12 9.84
N ASP A 568 24.51 -19.47 8.86
CA ASP A 568 25.52 -20.50 9.02
C ASP A 568 26.65 -20.02 9.94
N LYS A 569 26.56 -20.35 11.23
CA LYS A 569 27.50 -19.98 12.30
C LYS A 569 28.94 -20.52 12.10
N ARG A 570 29.23 -21.19 10.99
CA ARG A 570 30.59 -21.57 10.54
C ARG A 570 31.24 -20.51 9.65
N ILE A 571 30.46 -19.55 9.15
CA ILE A 571 30.94 -18.34 8.46
C ILE A 571 31.68 -17.45 9.48
N ALA A 572 32.73 -16.77 9.02
CA ALA A 572 33.56 -15.95 9.89
C ALA A 572 32.85 -14.67 10.35
N ALA A 573 33.08 -14.25 11.59
CA ALA A 573 32.63 -12.95 12.08
C ALA A 573 33.20 -11.82 11.19
N GLY A 574 32.32 -11.00 10.61
CA GLY A 574 32.65 -10.02 9.59
C GLY A 574 32.19 -10.36 8.15
N MET A 575 31.60 -11.54 7.93
CA MET A 575 30.97 -11.93 6.64
C MET A 575 29.43 -11.86 6.68
N HIS A 576 28.86 -11.22 7.70
CA HIS A 576 27.44 -10.86 7.78
C HIS A 576 27.30 -9.36 8.00
N ASN A 577 26.27 -8.76 7.43
CA ASN A 577 25.88 -7.38 7.73
C ASN A 577 25.13 -7.28 9.07
N ALA A 578 24.90 -6.05 9.52
CA ALA A 578 24.26 -5.77 10.82
C ALA A 578 22.82 -6.34 10.96
N ASP A 579 22.08 -6.51 9.85
CA ASP A 579 20.73 -7.10 9.89
C ASP A 579 20.69 -8.63 9.80
N GLY A 580 21.84 -9.28 9.56
CA GLY A 580 21.96 -10.74 9.45
C GLY A 580 21.28 -11.34 8.21
N ARG A 581 20.89 -10.54 7.21
CA ARG A 581 20.20 -11.02 6.00
C ARG A 581 21.16 -11.26 4.83
N ASN A 582 22.30 -10.58 4.80
CA ASN A 582 23.32 -10.75 3.76
C ASN A 582 24.45 -11.66 4.21
N VAL A 583 25.07 -12.35 3.25
CA VAL A 583 26.47 -12.79 3.38
C VAL A 583 27.33 -11.87 2.52
N GLU A 584 28.44 -11.38 3.08
CA GLU A 584 29.24 -10.30 2.50
C GLU A 584 30.74 -10.59 2.50
N ALA A 585 31.48 -9.95 1.59
CA ALA A 585 32.93 -10.04 1.50
C ALA A 585 33.54 -8.69 1.07
N GLN A 586 34.54 -8.23 1.82
CA GLN A 586 35.36 -7.08 1.45
C GLN A 586 36.48 -7.50 0.49
N LEU A 587 36.67 -6.73 -0.59
CA LEU A 587 37.66 -6.94 -1.64
C LEU A 587 38.33 -5.61 -2.00
N HIS A 588 39.65 -5.62 -2.18
CA HIS A 588 40.38 -4.49 -2.76
C HIS A 588 40.65 -4.74 -4.25
N PHE A 589 40.47 -3.73 -5.10
CA PHE A 589 40.86 -3.77 -6.51
C PHE A 589 41.87 -2.66 -6.82
N GLU A 590 43.10 -3.04 -7.15
CA GLU A 590 44.20 -2.13 -7.54
C GLU A 590 43.91 -1.35 -8.84
N ASP A 591 43.03 -1.88 -9.69
CA ASP A 591 42.65 -1.30 -10.98
C ASP A 591 41.18 -1.58 -11.35
N ALA A 592 40.72 -0.97 -12.44
CA ALA A 592 39.38 -1.11 -13.00
C ALA A 592 39.26 -2.21 -14.08
N GLN A 593 40.20 -3.17 -14.14
CA GLN A 593 40.13 -4.26 -15.12
C GLN A 593 38.98 -5.24 -14.81
N PRO A 594 38.40 -5.91 -15.83
CA PRO A 594 37.40 -6.94 -15.63
C PRO A 594 37.89 -8.05 -14.68
N ARG A 595 37.03 -8.44 -13.73
CA ARG A 595 37.23 -9.59 -12.85
C ARG A 595 36.26 -10.68 -13.24
N ARG A 596 36.67 -11.94 -13.33
CA ARG A 596 35.73 -13.04 -13.61
C ARG A 596 34.82 -13.26 -12.41
N ILE A 597 33.51 -13.30 -12.61
CA ILE A 597 32.52 -13.47 -11.55
C ILE A 597 31.65 -14.71 -11.80
N ARG A 598 31.43 -15.50 -10.74
CA ARG A 598 30.46 -16.61 -10.75
C ARG A 598 29.66 -16.58 -9.45
N LEU A 599 28.33 -16.55 -9.56
CA LEU A 599 27.40 -16.69 -8.44
C LEU A 599 26.61 -17.98 -8.61
N GLU A 600 26.44 -18.74 -7.53
CA GLU A 600 25.64 -19.96 -7.48
C GLU A 600 24.67 -19.90 -6.29
N ILE A 601 23.44 -20.40 -6.48
CA ILE A 601 22.42 -20.62 -5.43
C ILE A 601 21.85 -22.04 -5.55
N GLU A 602 21.62 -22.69 -4.41
CA GLU A 602 20.95 -23.99 -4.30
C GLU A 602 19.60 -23.80 -3.56
N HIS A 603 18.49 -23.73 -4.28
CA HIS A 603 17.17 -23.53 -3.68
C HIS A 603 16.54 -24.84 -3.21
N GLN A 604 16.32 -24.94 -1.90
CA GLN A 604 15.58 -26.01 -1.22
C GLN A 604 14.85 -25.53 0.05
N GLY A 605 15.01 -24.25 0.41
CA GLY A 605 14.39 -23.60 1.55
C GLY A 605 13.00 -23.06 1.23
N GLU A 606 12.66 -21.95 1.85
CA GLU A 606 11.38 -21.25 1.66
C GLU A 606 11.60 -19.81 1.14
N ASP A 607 12.86 -19.46 0.82
CA ASP A 607 13.30 -18.10 0.50
C ASP A 607 12.70 -17.54 -0.80
N GLN A 608 12.57 -16.22 -0.82
CA GLN A 608 11.69 -15.44 -1.69
C GLN A 608 12.41 -14.81 -2.90
N GLY A 609 13.69 -15.16 -3.11
CA GLY A 609 14.52 -14.64 -4.19
C GLY A 609 15.90 -14.18 -3.74
N LEU A 610 16.65 -13.57 -4.65
CA LEU A 610 18.07 -13.22 -4.46
C LEU A 610 18.43 -11.90 -5.15
N ARG A 611 19.32 -11.12 -4.52
CA ARG A 611 19.97 -9.95 -5.11
C ARG A 611 21.49 -10.02 -4.93
N LEU A 612 22.23 -9.63 -5.96
CA LEU A 612 23.69 -9.39 -5.90
C LEU A 612 23.91 -7.88 -5.75
N GLU A 613 24.55 -7.51 -4.64
CA GLU A 613 24.66 -6.13 -4.17
C GLU A 613 26.12 -5.75 -3.91
N TRP A 614 26.41 -4.46 -3.84
CA TRP A 614 27.71 -3.93 -3.47
C TRP A 614 27.65 -2.61 -2.70
N LEU A 615 28.74 -2.31 -2.00
CA LEU A 615 29.23 -0.96 -1.75
C LEU A 615 30.48 -0.78 -2.59
N ALA A 616 30.47 0.17 -3.52
CA ALA A 616 31.61 0.52 -4.35
C ALA A 616 32.19 1.88 -3.92
N PRO A 617 33.45 2.22 -4.28
CA PRO A 617 34.03 3.53 -4.01
C PRO A 617 33.17 4.66 -4.59
N ALA A 618 32.63 5.52 -3.73
CA ALA A 618 31.66 6.54 -4.13
C ALA A 618 32.19 7.50 -5.22
N GLU A 619 33.47 7.88 -5.14
CA GLU A 619 34.11 8.73 -6.15
C GLU A 619 34.20 8.06 -7.53
N ALA A 620 34.37 6.73 -7.58
CA ALA A 620 34.39 5.98 -8.84
C ALA A 620 32.98 5.87 -9.46
N GLN A 621 31.94 5.67 -8.64
CA GLN A 621 30.55 5.72 -9.09
C GLN A 621 30.18 7.13 -9.62
N LEU A 622 30.62 8.18 -8.91
CA LEU A 622 30.40 9.57 -9.27
C LEU A 622 31.09 9.92 -10.61
N ALA A 623 32.35 9.50 -10.79
CA ALA A 623 33.08 9.67 -12.04
C ALA A 623 32.52 8.84 -13.22
N GLU A 624 31.78 7.75 -12.97
CA GLU A 624 30.97 7.09 -14.00
C GLU A 624 29.79 7.96 -14.43
N ALA A 625 29.05 8.53 -13.46
CA ALA A 625 27.91 9.40 -13.73
C ALA A 625 28.31 10.67 -14.50
N GLU A 626 29.38 11.36 -14.10
CA GLU A 626 29.87 12.57 -14.78
C GLU A 626 30.20 12.33 -16.25
N ARG A 627 30.83 11.19 -16.57
CA ARG A 627 31.17 10.81 -17.96
C ARG A 627 29.96 10.67 -18.87
N ILE A 628 28.79 10.27 -18.35
CA ILE A 628 27.56 10.17 -19.16
C ILE A 628 26.76 11.48 -19.17
N VAL A 629 26.80 12.27 -18.08
CA VAL A 629 26.13 13.58 -17.99
C VAL A 629 26.66 14.55 -19.05
N ALA A 630 27.99 14.63 -19.21
CA ALA A 630 28.63 15.45 -20.24
C ALA A 630 28.13 15.14 -21.67
N GLN A 631 27.78 13.88 -21.93
CA GLN A 631 27.35 13.37 -23.23
C GLN A 631 25.82 13.41 -23.46
N ALA A 632 25.03 13.89 -22.49
CA ALA A 632 23.58 13.95 -22.58
C ALA A 632 23.05 15.35 -22.95
N ASP A 633 21.79 15.43 -23.34
CA ASP A 633 21.06 16.68 -23.54
C ASP A 633 20.34 17.10 -22.23
N ALA A 634 19.95 16.12 -21.40
CA ALA A 634 19.36 16.30 -20.08
C ALA A 634 19.72 15.15 -19.13
N VAL A 635 19.64 15.41 -17.82
CA VAL A 635 19.89 14.43 -16.75
C VAL A 635 18.57 14.04 -16.08
N VAL A 636 18.35 12.74 -15.87
CA VAL A 636 17.22 12.22 -15.08
C VAL A 636 17.78 11.44 -13.89
N ALA A 637 17.70 12.03 -12.70
CA ALA A 637 18.30 11.51 -11.48
C ALA A 637 17.26 10.85 -10.58
N PHE A 638 17.41 9.54 -10.35
CA PHE A 638 16.53 8.71 -9.53
C PHE A 638 17.10 8.56 -8.12
N VAL A 639 16.56 9.35 -7.21
CA VAL A 639 17.05 9.52 -5.84
C VAL A 639 15.93 9.29 -4.82
N GLY A 640 16.28 9.13 -3.55
CA GLY A 640 15.34 8.95 -2.45
C GLY A 640 15.75 7.82 -1.52
N LEU A 641 14.82 6.89 -1.29
CA LEU A 641 14.88 5.83 -0.28
C LEU A 641 14.60 4.47 -0.94
N SER A 642 14.68 3.38 -0.19
CA SER A 642 14.12 2.07 -0.59
C SER A 642 13.50 1.35 0.62
N PRO A 643 12.73 0.27 0.40
CA PRO A 643 12.26 -0.63 1.46
C PRO A 643 13.37 -1.36 2.26
N ASP A 644 14.64 -1.09 1.95
CA ASP A 644 15.80 -1.59 2.67
C ASP A 644 16.27 -0.62 3.76
N VAL A 645 15.78 0.63 3.75
CA VAL A 645 16.12 1.68 4.72
C VAL A 645 14.91 2.33 5.39
N GLU A 646 13.72 2.30 4.78
CA GLU A 646 12.46 2.66 5.44
C GLU A 646 11.47 1.47 5.39
N GLY A 647 10.77 1.22 6.50
CA GLY A 647 9.75 0.16 6.57
C GLY A 647 9.56 -0.41 7.97
N GLU A 648 8.81 -1.51 8.06
CA GLU A 648 8.51 -2.21 9.32
C GLU A 648 9.72 -2.99 9.87
N GLU A 649 10.03 -2.77 11.15
CA GLU A 649 10.95 -3.55 12.00
C GLU A 649 12.26 -4.01 11.31
N LEU A 650 12.85 -3.13 10.51
CA LEU A 650 14.15 -3.37 9.89
C LEU A 650 15.23 -3.43 10.99
N LYS A 651 16.37 -4.08 10.72
CA LYS A 651 17.53 -4.06 11.62
C LYS A 651 18.67 -3.19 11.05
N VAL A 652 18.26 -2.10 10.41
CA VAL A 652 19.15 -1.09 9.82
C VAL A 652 19.44 0.00 10.85
N ASP A 653 20.72 0.18 11.16
CA ASP A 653 21.26 1.30 11.95
C ASP A 653 22.43 1.88 11.14
N VAL A 654 22.17 2.98 10.45
CA VAL A 654 23.15 3.70 9.62
C VAL A 654 22.82 5.20 9.63
N LEU A 655 23.73 6.04 9.15
CA LEU A 655 23.53 7.50 9.16
C LEU A 655 22.22 7.91 8.46
N GLY A 656 21.25 8.35 9.27
CA GLY A 656 19.92 8.81 8.85
C GLY A 656 18.75 7.88 9.21
N PHE A 657 19.01 6.64 9.65
CA PHE A 657 18.00 5.57 9.82
C PHE A 657 18.22 4.76 11.09
N ASP A 658 17.13 4.24 11.68
CA ASP A 658 17.12 3.47 12.93
C ASP A 658 15.90 2.54 12.96
N GLY A 659 16.13 1.23 12.87
CA GLY A 659 15.10 0.19 12.91
C GLY A 659 14.06 0.24 11.77
N GLY A 660 14.33 1.02 10.72
CA GLY A 660 13.41 1.32 9.62
C GLY A 660 12.71 2.68 9.74
N ASP A 661 12.79 3.35 10.90
CA ASP A 661 12.51 4.78 11.02
C ASP A 661 13.70 5.62 10.54
N ARG A 662 13.48 6.94 10.42
CA ARG A 662 14.48 7.91 9.94
C ARG A 662 14.85 8.90 11.06
N ASN A 663 16.12 9.00 11.39
CA ASN A 663 16.61 10.05 12.29
C ASN A 663 16.79 11.42 11.58
N ALA A 664 16.89 11.43 10.24
CA ALA A 664 16.96 12.66 9.45
C ALA A 664 16.03 12.63 8.23
N ILE A 665 15.28 13.72 7.99
CA ILE A 665 14.29 13.79 6.89
C ILE A 665 14.91 14.24 5.55
N ALA A 666 16.17 14.67 5.55
CA ALA A 666 16.91 15.10 4.36
C ALA A 666 17.12 13.94 3.36
N LEU A 667 17.49 14.30 2.12
CA LEU A 667 18.05 13.33 1.17
C LEU A 667 19.41 12.84 1.68
N PRO A 668 19.75 11.54 1.55
CA PRO A 668 21.07 11.04 1.94
C PRO A 668 22.21 11.79 1.23
N ALA A 669 23.26 12.13 1.98
CA ALA A 669 24.28 13.10 1.53
C ALA A 669 24.96 12.71 0.21
N MET A 670 25.30 11.43 0.02
CA MET A 670 25.92 10.94 -1.23
C MET A 670 25.03 11.16 -2.46
N GLN A 671 23.71 11.01 -2.30
CA GLN A 671 22.75 11.30 -3.37
C GLN A 671 22.61 12.81 -3.61
N GLN A 672 22.72 13.66 -2.59
CA GLN A 672 22.78 15.12 -2.80
C GLN A 672 24.06 15.52 -3.55
N THR A 673 25.22 14.96 -3.20
CA THR A 673 26.48 15.19 -3.92
C THR A 673 26.37 14.80 -5.40
N LEU A 674 25.74 13.66 -5.70
CA LEU A 674 25.47 13.24 -7.08
C LEU A 674 24.63 14.29 -7.86
N LEU A 675 23.61 14.88 -7.23
CA LEU A 675 22.80 15.94 -7.85
C LEU A 675 23.58 17.24 -8.05
N GLU A 676 24.38 17.65 -7.07
CA GLU A 676 25.24 18.84 -7.12
C GLU A 676 26.23 18.75 -8.28
N ARG A 677 26.92 17.62 -8.40
CA ARG A 677 27.92 17.34 -9.43
C ARG A 677 27.28 17.20 -10.82
N ALA A 678 26.16 16.48 -10.94
CA ALA A 678 25.43 16.39 -12.20
C ALA A 678 24.87 17.75 -12.68
N LYS A 679 24.56 18.68 -11.76
CA LYS A 679 24.12 20.04 -12.15
C LYS A 679 25.28 20.98 -12.51
N ALA A 680 26.49 20.72 -12.04
CA ALA A 680 27.67 21.54 -12.31
C ALA A 680 28.04 21.59 -13.81
N ASP A 681 27.69 20.55 -14.58
CA ASP A 681 27.79 20.50 -16.05
C ASP A 681 26.90 21.55 -16.74
N GLY A 682 25.88 22.06 -16.05
CA GLY A 682 24.94 23.08 -16.56
C GLY A 682 23.74 22.51 -17.34
N LYS A 683 23.71 21.20 -17.59
CA LYS A 683 22.59 20.48 -18.22
C LYS A 683 21.25 20.72 -17.47
N PRO A 684 20.10 20.56 -18.13
CA PRO A 684 18.81 20.43 -17.45
C PRO A 684 18.82 19.22 -16.51
N LEU A 685 18.48 19.42 -15.24
CA LEU A 685 18.40 18.37 -14.23
C LEU A 685 16.94 18.11 -13.85
N ILE A 686 16.47 16.90 -14.11
CA ILE A 686 15.17 16.39 -13.71
C ILE A 686 15.40 15.41 -12.57
N VAL A 687 14.85 15.70 -11.38
CA VAL A 687 14.94 14.83 -10.21
C VAL A 687 13.66 14.01 -10.10
N VAL A 688 13.78 12.69 -10.06
CA VAL A 688 12.68 11.77 -9.75
C VAL A 688 12.92 11.22 -8.35
N LEU A 689 12.05 11.61 -7.41
CA LEU A 689 12.07 11.13 -6.03
C LEU A 689 11.28 9.81 -5.95
N MET A 690 11.99 8.73 -5.62
CA MET A 690 11.38 7.45 -5.25
C MET A 690 11.59 7.23 -3.75
N SER A 691 10.52 7.42 -2.97
CA SER A 691 10.47 7.22 -1.52
C SER A 691 9.02 7.07 -1.06
N GLY A 692 8.77 6.25 -0.05
CA GLY A 692 7.49 6.18 0.64
C GLY A 692 7.31 7.33 1.65
N SER A 693 8.39 7.84 2.22
CA SER A 693 8.38 9.04 3.08
C SER A 693 8.58 10.37 2.31
N ALA A 694 8.17 11.47 2.95
CA ALA A 694 8.50 12.82 2.52
C ALA A 694 10.00 13.14 2.78
N VAL A 695 10.73 13.49 1.72
CA VAL A 695 12.17 13.79 1.77
C VAL A 695 12.40 15.29 1.58
N ALA A 696 13.16 15.92 2.48
CA ALA A 696 13.45 17.34 2.45
C ALA A 696 14.49 17.68 1.35
N LEU A 697 14.01 17.82 0.11
CA LEU A 697 14.76 18.12 -1.11
C LEU A 697 15.19 19.59 -1.24
N ASN A 698 15.65 20.25 -0.16
CA ASN A 698 15.91 21.70 -0.14
C ASN A 698 16.84 22.18 -1.28
N TRP A 699 17.94 21.45 -1.53
CA TRP A 699 18.88 21.78 -2.60
C TRP A 699 18.23 21.63 -3.98
N ALA A 700 17.60 20.50 -4.27
CA ALA A 700 16.96 20.26 -5.57
C ALA A 700 15.81 21.25 -5.82
N GLN A 701 15.03 21.60 -4.79
CA GLN A 701 13.96 22.59 -4.86
C GLN A 701 14.47 23.96 -5.34
N GLN A 702 15.72 24.31 -5.07
CA GLN A 702 16.39 25.49 -5.63
C GLN A 702 16.98 25.19 -7.02
N HIS A 703 17.85 24.18 -7.14
CA HIS A 703 18.78 24.01 -8.27
C HIS A 703 18.31 23.11 -9.43
N ALA A 704 17.43 22.13 -9.20
CA ALA A 704 16.91 21.27 -10.26
C ALA A 704 15.89 22.02 -11.14
N ASP A 705 15.76 21.65 -12.41
CA ASP A 705 14.85 22.30 -13.34
C ASP A 705 13.44 21.70 -13.25
N ALA A 706 13.33 20.38 -13.04
CA ALA A 706 12.07 19.72 -12.69
C ALA A 706 12.24 18.72 -11.53
N ILE A 707 11.17 18.48 -10.80
CA ILE A 707 11.10 17.51 -9.69
C ILE A 707 9.77 16.76 -9.79
N LEU A 708 9.83 15.44 -9.81
CA LEU A 708 8.70 14.51 -9.84
C LEU A 708 8.77 13.58 -8.63
N ALA A 709 7.75 13.56 -7.78
CA ALA A 709 7.59 12.49 -6.78
C ALA A 709 6.90 11.29 -7.43
N ALA A 710 7.57 10.14 -7.37
CA ALA A 710 7.14 8.88 -7.98
C ALA A 710 6.82 7.78 -6.97
N TRP A 711 7.07 8.01 -5.68
CA TRP A 711 6.81 7.07 -4.59
C TRP A 711 7.51 5.72 -4.82
N TYR A 712 6.87 4.61 -4.43
CA TYR A 712 7.16 3.28 -4.96
C TYR A 712 6.02 2.89 -5.93
N PRO A 713 6.21 3.01 -7.26
CA PRO A 713 5.11 3.11 -8.23
C PRO A 713 4.52 1.79 -8.77
N GLY A 714 4.85 0.63 -8.20
CA GLY A 714 4.30 -0.67 -8.61
C GLY A 714 4.82 -1.17 -9.97
N GLN A 715 4.38 -2.35 -10.41
CA GLN A 715 5.01 -3.10 -11.52
C GLN A 715 5.13 -2.32 -12.86
N SER A 716 4.25 -1.35 -13.11
CA SER A 716 4.23 -0.51 -14.31
C SER A 716 4.88 0.87 -14.14
N GLY A 717 5.49 1.14 -12.99
CA GLY A 717 5.94 2.46 -12.59
C GLY A 717 7.01 3.09 -13.49
N GLY A 718 7.96 2.31 -14.00
CA GLY A 718 8.95 2.82 -14.96
C GLY A 718 8.33 3.30 -16.27
N THR A 719 7.31 2.59 -16.76
CA THR A 719 6.50 3.01 -17.91
C THR A 719 5.73 4.29 -17.61
N ALA A 720 5.13 4.40 -16.43
CA ALA A 720 4.39 5.60 -16.00
C ALA A 720 5.28 6.85 -15.93
N ILE A 721 6.46 6.71 -15.30
CA ILE A 721 7.46 7.79 -15.21
C ILE A 721 7.90 8.22 -16.62
N ALA A 722 8.22 7.28 -17.50
CA ALA A 722 8.64 7.59 -18.87
C ALA A 722 7.54 8.31 -19.68
N GLN A 723 6.27 7.91 -19.53
CA GLN A 723 5.13 8.56 -20.18
C GLN A 723 4.88 9.99 -19.66
N VAL A 724 5.04 10.24 -18.36
CA VAL A 724 4.94 11.60 -17.79
C VAL A 724 6.11 12.47 -18.25
N LEU A 725 7.36 11.96 -18.18
CA LEU A 725 8.54 12.71 -18.59
C LEU A 725 8.54 13.05 -20.08
N ALA A 726 7.96 12.20 -20.93
CA ALA A 726 7.79 12.45 -22.37
C ALA A 726 6.48 13.18 -22.75
N GLY A 727 5.58 13.43 -21.79
CA GLY A 727 4.34 14.17 -22.01
C GLY A 727 3.22 13.41 -22.73
N ASP A 728 3.30 12.08 -22.77
CA ASP A 728 2.22 11.19 -23.23
C ASP A 728 1.06 11.19 -22.21
N PHE A 729 1.38 11.30 -20.93
CA PHE A 729 0.44 11.52 -19.84
C PHE A 729 0.68 12.88 -19.18
N ASN A 730 -0.41 13.51 -18.74
CA ASN A 730 -0.36 14.78 -18.02
C ASN A 730 -0.48 14.51 -16.51
N PRO A 731 0.56 14.73 -15.69
CA PRO A 731 0.52 14.44 -14.27
C PRO A 731 -0.57 15.26 -13.56
N GLY A 732 -1.25 14.59 -12.63
CA GLY A 732 -2.37 15.13 -11.86
C GLY A 732 -2.45 14.55 -10.45
N GLY A 733 -1.38 13.94 -9.94
CA GLY A 733 -1.29 13.57 -8.53
C GLY A 733 -1.21 14.80 -7.63
N ARG A 734 -1.52 14.64 -6.35
CA ARG A 734 -1.39 15.68 -5.30
C ARG A 734 -0.79 15.07 -4.04
N LEU A 735 0.08 15.80 -3.34
CA LEU A 735 0.75 15.31 -2.14
C LEU A 735 -0.24 14.92 -1.02
N PRO A 736 -0.22 13.68 -0.51
CA PRO A 736 -1.00 13.25 0.66
C PRO A 736 -0.30 13.56 2.00
N VAL A 737 0.88 14.20 1.96
CA VAL A 737 1.73 14.56 3.11
C VAL A 737 2.40 15.90 2.89
N THR A 738 2.69 16.63 3.97
CA THR A 738 3.47 17.86 3.94
C THR A 738 4.97 17.53 3.88
N PHE A 739 5.70 18.17 2.97
CA PHE A 739 7.16 18.09 2.92
C PHE A 739 7.74 19.26 3.73
N TYR A 740 8.42 18.94 4.84
CA TYR A 740 9.08 19.91 5.73
C TYR A 740 10.48 20.27 5.19
N ARG A 741 11.13 21.30 5.75
CA ARG A 741 12.46 21.75 5.34
C ARG A 741 13.56 21.13 6.19
N SER A 742 13.29 20.87 7.47
CA SER A 742 14.25 20.29 8.39
C SER A 742 13.59 19.34 9.39
N THR A 743 14.33 18.36 9.91
CA THR A 743 13.91 17.61 11.11
C THR A 743 13.72 18.57 12.31
N LYS A 744 14.38 19.74 12.29
CA LYS A 744 14.22 20.80 13.30
C LYS A 744 12.87 21.53 13.25
N ASP A 745 12.11 21.36 12.17
CA ASP A 745 10.76 21.92 12.03
C ASP A 745 9.72 21.09 12.78
N LEU A 746 10.06 19.85 13.18
CA LEU A 746 9.17 18.86 13.75
C LEU A 746 9.31 18.79 15.29
N PRO A 747 8.21 18.48 16.03
CA PRO A 747 8.28 18.13 17.45
C PRO A 747 9.17 16.91 17.74
N ALA A 748 9.37 16.59 19.02
CA ALA A 748 10.00 15.32 19.43
C ALA A 748 9.26 14.12 18.80
N TYR A 749 9.99 13.15 18.26
CA TYR A 749 9.37 12.06 17.47
C TYR A 749 8.40 11.22 18.30
N VAL A 750 8.74 10.97 19.57
CA VAL A 750 7.88 10.26 20.55
C VAL A 750 6.65 11.05 21.01
N SER A 751 6.56 12.37 20.74
CA SER A 751 5.36 13.16 21.07
C SER A 751 4.29 12.98 20.00
N TYR A 752 3.12 12.53 20.45
CA TYR A 752 1.94 12.28 19.64
C TYR A 752 0.97 13.47 19.53
N ASP A 753 1.26 14.57 20.23
CA ASP A 753 0.60 15.86 20.03
C ASP A 753 0.69 16.28 18.57
N MET A 754 -0.45 16.70 17.99
CA MET A 754 -0.48 17.15 16.61
C MET A 754 0.01 18.59 16.43
N LYS A 755 0.22 19.36 17.50
CA LYS A 755 0.71 20.75 17.45
C LYS A 755 2.06 20.84 16.73
N GLY A 756 2.15 21.66 15.69
CA GLY A 756 3.36 21.76 14.86
C GLY A 756 3.53 20.62 13.85
N ARG A 757 2.52 19.76 13.68
CA ARG A 757 2.50 18.66 12.70
C ARG A 757 1.42 18.88 11.65
N THR A 758 1.68 18.35 10.45
CA THR A 758 0.81 18.32 9.27
C THR A 758 0.33 19.70 8.82
N TYR A 759 -0.33 19.77 7.67
CA TYR A 759 -0.93 21.02 7.18
C TYR A 759 -2.01 21.60 8.12
N ARG A 760 -2.48 20.81 9.09
CA ARG A 760 -3.54 21.18 10.04
C ARG A 760 -3.01 22.01 11.21
N TYR A 761 -1.76 21.81 11.63
CA TYR A 761 -1.20 22.47 12.82
C TYR A 761 0.26 22.94 12.69
N PHE A 762 0.94 22.68 11.57
CA PHE A 762 2.26 23.27 11.27
C PHE A 762 2.11 24.74 10.87
N THR A 763 2.69 25.63 11.67
CA THR A 763 2.67 27.09 11.45
C THR A 763 3.87 27.63 10.66
N GLY A 764 4.85 26.78 10.34
CA GLY A 764 6.00 27.13 9.52
C GLY A 764 5.73 27.05 8.02
N THR A 765 6.71 27.45 7.21
CA THR A 765 6.60 27.41 5.74
C THR A 765 7.12 26.06 5.21
N PRO A 766 6.26 25.14 4.72
CA PRO A 766 6.72 23.86 4.20
C PRO A 766 7.58 24.01 2.93
N LEU A 767 8.32 22.96 2.58
CA LEU A 767 9.02 22.84 1.30
C LEU A 767 8.01 22.61 0.16
N TYR A 768 7.06 21.70 0.37
CA TYR A 768 5.85 21.52 -0.43
C TYR A 768 4.66 21.23 0.51
N PRO A 769 3.52 21.92 0.38
CA PRO A 769 2.36 21.72 1.25
C PRO A 769 1.56 20.46 0.86
N PHE A 770 0.77 19.95 1.79
CA PHE A 770 -0.29 18.97 1.52
C PHE A 770 -1.23 19.47 0.40
N GLY A 771 -1.73 18.54 -0.41
CA GLY A 771 -2.59 18.84 -1.56
C GLY A 771 -1.87 19.51 -2.74
N HIS A 772 -0.54 19.69 -2.70
CA HIS A 772 0.24 20.28 -3.81
C HIS A 772 0.46 19.30 -4.96
N GLY A 773 0.38 19.80 -6.19
CA GLY A 773 0.88 19.12 -7.39
C GLY A 773 0.64 19.95 -8.64
N LEU A 774 1.64 19.99 -9.53
CA LEU A 774 1.56 20.70 -10.81
C LEU A 774 0.98 19.79 -11.91
N SER A 775 0.67 20.40 -13.05
CA SER A 775 0.19 19.74 -14.27
C SER A 775 0.82 20.39 -15.49
N TYR A 776 0.77 19.73 -16.65
CA TYR A 776 1.02 20.34 -17.97
C TYR A 776 -0.23 21.04 -18.53
N ALA A 777 -1.36 20.98 -17.81
CA ALA A 777 -2.52 21.85 -18.00
C ALA A 777 -2.53 22.95 -16.93
N THR A 778 -3.34 23.98 -17.14
CA THR A 778 -3.62 25.02 -16.14
C THR A 778 -5.12 25.04 -15.84
N PHE A 779 -5.48 25.35 -14.61
CA PHE A 779 -6.87 25.37 -14.15
C PHE A 779 -7.23 26.70 -13.52
N ALA A 780 -8.44 27.18 -13.83
CA ALA A 780 -9.03 28.40 -13.31
C ALA A 780 -10.32 28.08 -12.54
N TYR A 781 -10.56 28.83 -11.47
CA TYR A 781 -11.66 28.62 -10.53
C TYR A 781 -12.50 29.90 -10.44
N ASP A 782 -13.83 29.75 -10.48
CA ASP A 782 -14.74 30.81 -10.02
C ASP A 782 -14.68 30.93 -8.48
N ALA A 783 -15.25 32.01 -7.92
CA ALA A 783 -15.54 32.06 -6.48
C ALA A 783 -16.57 30.96 -6.09
N PRO A 784 -16.41 30.27 -4.94
CA PRO A 784 -17.38 29.28 -4.47
C PRO A 784 -18.75 29.89 -4.20
N ARG A 785 -19.80 29.21 -4.67
CA ARG A 785 -21.20 29.50 -4.32
C ARG A 785 -21.62 28.61 -3.15
N LEU A 786 -22.15 29.23 -2.10
CA LEU A 786 -22.71 28.53 -0.94
C LEU A 786 -24.24 28.47 -1.05
N SER A 787 -24.87 27.41 -0.54
CA SER A 787 -26.33 27.32 -0.46
C SER A 787 -26.95 28.32 0.53
N THR A 788 -26.17 28.81 1.50
CA THR A 788 -26.55 29.88 2.42
C THR A 788 -25.29 30.54 3.02
N PRO A 789 -25.31 31.86 3.33
CA PRO A 789 -24.27 32.50 4.12
C PRO A 789 -24.41 32.26 5.64
N THR A 790 -25.53 31.70 6.09
CA THR A 790 -25.81 31.41 7.52
C THR A 790 -26.63 30.14 7.66
N LEU A 791 -26.23 29.25 8.58
CA LEU A 791 -26.98 28.04 8.93
C LEU A 791 -26.99 27.81 10.45
N LYS A 792 -27.89 26.96 10.93
CA LYS A 792 -27.88 26.47 12.31
C LYS A 792 -26.96 25.27 12.45
N ALA A 793 -26.37 25.12 13.63
CA ALA A 793 -25.55 23.96 13.95
C ALA A 793 -26.35 22.65 13.76
N GLY A 794 -25.90 21.80 12.82
CA GLY A 794 -26.56 20.56 12.43
C GLY A 794 -27.20 20.56 11.04
N GLU A 795 -27.50 21.74 10.47
CA GLU A 795 -27.94 21.87 9.08
C GLU A 795 -26.75 21.62 8.12
N PRO A 796 -26.95 21.06 6.91
CA PRO A 796 -25.89 20.84 5.95
C PRO A 796 -25.59 22.11 5.12
N LEU A 797 -24.33 22.27 4.70
CA LEU A 797 -23.91 23.33 3.77
C LEU A 797 -23.47 22.72 2.43
N ARG A 798 -24.11 23.14 1.33
CA ARG A 798 -23.61 22.85 -0.02
C ARG A 798 -22.68 23.97 -0.48
N ALA A 799 -21.51 23.60 -0.98
CA ALA A 799 -20.59 24.50 -1.68
C ALA A 799 -20.40 24.02 -3.12
N SER A 800 -20.55 24.88 -4.13
CA SER A 800 -20.23 24.58 -5.52
C SER A 800 -19.25 25.57 -6.13
N VAL A 801 -18.37 25.08 -7.00
CA VAL A 801 -17.43 25.92 -7.76
C VAL A 801 -17.42 25.48 -9.22
N ARG A 802 -17.26 26.42 -10.15
CA ARG A 802 -16.94 26.07 -11.54
C ARG A 802 -15.43 26.05 -11.71
N VAL A 803 -14.91 24.93 -12.19
CA VAL A 803 -13.50 24.74 -12.52
C VAL A 803 -13.38 24.64 -14.03
N ARG A 804 -12.39 25.32 -14.61
CA ARG A 804 -12.13 25.35 -16.04
C ARG A 804 -10.68 24.96 -16.32
N ASN A 805 -10.45 24.08 -17.29
CA ASN A 805 -9.13 23.92 -17.89
C ASN A 805 -8.85 25.15 -18.77
N SER A 806 -7.89 25.97 -18.35
CA SER A 806 -7.46 27.20 -19.02
C SER A 806 -6.21 26.99 -19.88
N GLY A 807 -5.68 25.77 -19.96
CA GLY A 807 -4.52 25.40 -20.76
C GLY A 807 -4.86 24.68 -22.06
N GLU A 808 -3.80 24.28 -22.77
CA GLU A 808 -3.88 23.68 -24.12
C GLU A 808 -3.92 22.14 -24.12
N ARG A 809 -3.72 21.51 -22.96
CA ARG A 809 -3.67 20.04 -22.79
C ARG A 809 -4.84 19.55 -21.95
N THR A 810 -5.38 18.39 -22.30
CA THR A 810 -6.26 17.61 -21.41
C THR A 810 -5.52 17.31 -20.10
N GLY A 811 -6.19 17.39 -18.96
CA GLY A 811 -5.57 17.12 -17.67
C GLY A 811 -6.57 16.78 -16.57
N ASP A 812 -6.07 16.13 -15.53
CA ASP A 812 -6.80 15.90 -14.29
C ASP A 812 -6.51 17.04 -13.30
N GLU A 813 -7.58 17.57 -12.70
CA GLU A 813 -7.53 18.44 -11.53
C GLU A 813 -8.15 17.71 -10.33
N VAL A 814 -7.58 17.89 -9.14
CA VAL A 814 -8.12 17.39 -7.87
C VAL A 814 -8.67 18.60 -7.14
N VAL A 815 -9.98 18.81 -7.29
CA VAL A 815 -10.71 19.89 -6.61
C VAL A 815 -10.83 19.56 -5.14
N GLN A 816 -10.14 20.32 -4.29
CA GLN A 816 -10.08 20.15 -2.84
C GLN A 816 -10.93 21.25 -2.19
N ILE A 817 -11.70 20.91 -1.15
CA ILE A 817 -12.40 21.88 -0.30
C ILE A 817 -11.88 21.80 1.14
N TYR A 818 -11.45 22.95 1.64
CA TYR A 818 -10.94 23.14 3.00
C TYR A 818 -11.89 24.01 3.79
N LEU A 819 -12.11 23.65 5.06
CA LEU A 819 -12.81 24.45 6.06
C LEU A 819 -11.80 25.13 6.99
N GLU A 820 -11.97 26.43 7.18
CA GLU A 820 -11.23 27.25 8.15
C GLU A 820 -12.22 27.95 9.09
N ARG A 821 -11.86 28.09 10.37
CA ARG A 821 -12.59 28.92 11.33
C ARG A 821 -12.01 30.34 11.28
N VAL A 822 -12.85 31.35 11.08
CA VAL A 822 -12.38 32.75 11.08
C VAL A 822 -12.33 33.23 12.52
N HIS A 823 -11.18 33.76 12.94
CA HIS A 823 -10.97 34.19 14.32
C HIS A 823 -11.19 35.70 14.50
N SER A 824 -12.08 36.06 15.42
CA SER A 824 -11.93 37.25 16.25
C SER A 824 -11.26 36.84 17.57
N GLU A 825 -11.93 36.00 18.36
CA GLU A 825 -11.29 35.06 19.30
C GLU A 825 -12.05 33.71 19.30
N PRO A 826 -11.36 32.55 19.25
CA PRO A 826 -12.01 31.25 19.45
C PRO A 826 -12.30 31.01 20.95
N PRO A 827 -13.38 30.28 21.31
CA PRO A 827 -13.58 29.81 22.67
C PRO A 827 -12.37 28.98 23.16
N GLN A 828 -11.78 29.36 24.29
CA GLN A 828 -10.49 28.83 24.80
C GLN A 828 -10.40 27.30 24.97
N ARG A 829 -11.53 26.57 24.93
CA ARG A 829 -11.57 25.09 24.97
C ARG A 829 -11.29 24.42 23.62
N LEU A 830 -11.40 25.14 22.50
CA LEU A 830 -11.19 24.57 21.16
C LEU A 830 -9.70 24.54 20.82
N GLN A 831 -9.26 23.45 20.19
CA GLN A 831 -7.91 23.28 19.66
C GLN A 831 -7.97 23.17 18.13
N SER A 832 -8.84 24.01 17.53
CA SER A 832 -9.16 24.04 16.10
C SER A 832 -7.88 24.00 15.24
N PRO A 833 -7.81 23.13 14.22
CA PRO A 833 -6.74 23.18 13.25
C PRO A 833 -6.80 24.49 12.46
N ILE A 834 -5.65 24.90 11.90
CA ILE A 834 -5.51 26.04 10.97
C ILE A 834 -6.52 25.89 9.81
N ARG A 835 -6.74 24.64 9.39
CA ARG A 835 -7.64 24.21 8.31
C ARG A 835 -7.87 22.71 8.38
N SER A 836 -9.01 22.24 7.86
CA SER A 836 -9.26 20.81 7.61
C SER A 836 -9.75 20.59 6.19
N LEU A 837 -9.26 19.56 5.51
CA LEU A 837 -9.86 19.01 4.30
C LEU A 837 -11.24 18.41 4.65
N VAL A 838 -12.27 18.80 3.92
CA VAL A 838 -13.66 18.34 4.16
C VAL A 838 -14.32 17.73 2.91
N GLY A 839 -13.57 17.63 1.81
CA GLY A 839 -14.02 17.05 0.55
C GLY A 839 -12.95 17.14 -0.53
N PHE A 840 -12.94 16.18 -1.46
CA PHE A 840 -12.15 16.26 -2.69
C PHE A 840 -12.85 15.55 -3.85
N LYS A 841 -12.59 16.00 -5.09
CA LYS A 841 -13.08 15.39 -6.34
C LYS A 841 -12.04 15.52 -7.45
N ARG A 842 -11.52 14.38 -7.94
CA ARG A 842 -10.71 14.31 -9.16
C ARG A 842 -11.60 14.47 -10.39
N VAL A 843 -11.22 15.33 -11.33
CA VAL A 843 -11.94 15.60 -12.59
C VAL A 843 -10.98 15.75 -13.77
N THR A 844 -11.12 14.91 -14.79
CA THR A 844 -10.49 15.11 -16.09
C THR A 844 -11.25 16.18 -16.88
N LEU A 845 -10.54 17.18 -17.41
CA LEU A 845 -11.10 18.27 -18.22
C LEU A 845 -10.33 18.43 -19.54
N GLN A 846 -11.05 18.55 -20.66
CA GLN A 846 -10.48 18.90 -21.97
C GLN A 846 -10.06 20.38 -22.04
N PRO A 847 -9.16 20.78 -22.94
CA PRO A 847 -8.77 22.18 -23.13
C PRO A 847 -10.00 23.11 -23.27
N GLY A 848 -10.06 24.14 -22.44
CA GLY A 848 -11.19 25.09 -22.40
C GLY A 848 -12.46 24.60 -21.68
N GLU A 849 -12.61 23.30 -21.40
CA GLU A 849 -13.79 22.71 -20.73
C GLU A 849 -14.00 23.31 -19.34
N SER A 850 -15.26 23.57 -18.98
CA SER A 850 -15.67 24.04 -17.66
C SER A 850 -16.69 23.09 -17.04
N ARG A 851 -16.54 22.74 -15.76
CA ARG A 851 -17.43 21.83 -15.02
C ARG A 851 -17.78 22.42 -13.66
N GLU A 852 -19.04 22.31 -13.24
CA GLU A 852 -19.42 22.59 -11.85
C GLU A 852 -19.08 21.38 -10.97
N VAL A 853 -18.44 21.65 -9.83
CA VAL A 853 -18.04 20.65 -8.83
C VAL A 853 -18.63 21.07 -7.48
N SER A 854 -19.51 20.24 -6.95
CA SER A 854 -20.30 20.53 -5.74
C SER A 854 -19.99 19.55 -4.61
N PHE A 855 -19.96 20.05 -3.38
CA PHE A 855 -19.65 19.33 -2.14
C PHE A 855 -20.80 19.49 -1.15
N GLU A 856 -21.13 18.40 -0.45
CA GLU A 856 -22.07 18.39 0.67
C GLU A 856 -21.28 18.30 1.98
N LEU A 857 -21.35 19.36 2.78
CA LEU A 857 -20.74 19.46 4.10
C LEU A 857 -21.82 19.18 5.15
N ASP A 858 -21.88 17.94 5.61
CA ASP A 858 -22.73 17.52 6.71
C ASP A 858 -22.20 18.02 8.07
N ALA A 859 -23.00 17.84 9.11
CA ALA A 859 -22.66 18.24 10.48
C ALA A 859 -21.30 17.70 10.96
N ARG A 860 -20.85 16.50 10.56
CA ARG A 860 -19.54 15.98 11.00
C ARG A 860 -18.39 16.67 10.26
N LYS A 861 -18.54 16.96 8.97
CA LYS A 861 -17.56 17.78 8.21
C LYS A 861 -17.49 19.23 8.70
N LEU A 862 -18.58 19.76 9.23
CA LEU A 862 -18.66 21.09 9.85
C LEU A 862 -18.34 21.07 11.37
N SER A 863 -17.90 19.93 11.92
CA SER A 863 -17.65 19.80 13.37
C SER A 863 -16.18 19.99 13.74
N ASP A 864 -16.00 20.62 14.89
CA ASP A 864 -14.72 20.76 15.59
C ASP A 864 -14.66 19.81 16.80
N VAL A 865 -13.50 19.77 17.48
CA VAL A 865 -13.29 18.99 18.70
C VAL A 865 -12.69 19.91 19.78
N ASP A 866 -13.18 19.80 21.02
CA ASP A 866 -12.57 20.50 22.16
C ASP A 866 -11.51 19.65 22.89
N SER A 867 -10.76 20.29 23.79
CA SER A 867 -9.68 19.66 24.57
C SER A 867 -10.13 18.46 25.43
N ALA A 868 -11.43 18.28 25.65
CA ALA A 868 -12.02 17.12 26.32
C ALA A 868 -12.49 16.01 25.35
N GLY A 869 -12.10 16.09 24.07
CA GLY A 869 -12.47 15.13 23.03
C GLY A 869 -13.95 15.19 22.64
N GLN A 870 -14.68 16.25 22.98
CA GLN A 870 -16.09 16.37 22.63
C GLN A 870 -16.23 17.00 21.25
N ARG A 871 -16.81 16.24 20.31
CA ARG A 871 -17.06 16.68 18.94
C ARG A 871 -18.39 17.42 18.85
N ALA A 872 -18.40 18.59 18.21
CA ALA A 872 -19.62 19.37 17.99
C ALA A 872 -19.52 20.26 16.74
N VAL A 873 -20.67 20.53 16.12
CA VAL A 873 -20.79 21.73 15.28
C VAL A 873 -20.86 22.93 16.22
N GLU A 874 -19.96 23.88 16.05
CA GLU A 874 -19.78 25.04 16.95
C GLU A 874 -20.27 26.33 16.29
N ALA A 875 -20.76 27.28 17.09
CA ALA A 875 -21.12 28.61 16.61
C ALA A 875 -19.87 29.40 16.20
N GLY A 876 -20.01 30.29 15.21
CA GLY A 876 -18.97 31.24 14.81
C GLY A 876 -18.93 31.52 13.31
N ASP A 877 -17.94 32.30 12.91
CA ASP A 877 -17.66 32.62 11.51
C ASP A 877 -16.65 31.62 10.92
N TYR A 878 -16.89 31.22 9.68
CA TYR A 878 -16.17 30.17 8.97
C TYR A 878 -15.90 30.59 7.52
N ARG A 879 -14.91 29.95 6.92
CA ARG A 879 -14.55 30.11 5.50
C ARG A 879 -14.38 28.74 4.87
N VAL A 880 -14.93 28.55 3.68
CA VAL A 880 -14.46 27.49 2.78
C VAL A 880 -13.47 28.08 1.77
N PHE A 881 -12.42 27.33 1.46
CA PHE A 881 -11.59 27.53 0.27
C PHE A 881 -11.77 26.31 -0.65
N VAL A 882 -11.93 26.54 -1.95
CA VAL A 882 -12.02 25.48 -2.96
C VAL A 882 -11.02 25.74 -4.07
N GLY A 883 -10.10 24.80 -4.32
CA GLY A 883 -8.97 24.98 -5.22
C GLY A 883 -8.29 23.68 -5.66
N GLY A 884 -7.15 23.80 -6.36
CA GLY A 884 -6.29 22.68 -6.78
C GLY A 884 -5.22 22.29 -5.76
N GLY A 885 -5.29 22.87 -4.55
CA GLY A 885 -4.38 22.72 -3.42
C GLY A 885 -4.94 23.45 -2.19
N GLN A 886 -4.23 23.43 -1.06
CA GLN A 886 -4.66 24.13 0.17
C GLN A 886 -4.52 25.66 0.09
N PRO A 887 -5.32 26.45 0.83
CA PRO A 887 -5.27 27.91 0.82
C PRO A 887 -3.90 28.50 1.24
N GLY A 888 -3.59 29.70 0.75
CA GLY A 888 -2.38 30.45 1.11
C GLY A 888 -1.07 29.93 0.51
N THR A 889 -1.13 29.04 -0.49
CA THR A 889 0.05 28.40 -1.11
C THR A 889 0.40 28.88 -2.52
N GLY A 890 -0.46 29.72 -3.11
CA GLY A 890 -0.40 30.06 -4.54
C GLY A 890 -1.13 29.06 -5.45
N ALA A 891 -1.70 27.97 -4.92
CA ALA A 891 -2.59 27.09 -5.67
C ALA A 891 -3.84 27.86 -6.16
N PRO A 892 -4.33 27.61 -7.39
CA PRO A 892 -5.52 28.27 -7.91
C PRO A 892 -6.77 27.80 -7.15
N GLY A 893 -7.68 28.73 -6.88
CA GLY A 893 -8.90 28.49 -6.13
C GLY A 893 -9.61 29.79 -5.75
N GLY A 894 -10.66 29.68 -4.96
CA GLY A 894 -11.39 30.82 -4.40
C GLY A 894 -12.00 30.49 -3.04
N GLU A 895 -12.44 31.51 -2.32
CA GLU A 895 -12.99 31.37 -0.98
C GLU A 895 -14.39 32.00 -0.83
N ALA A 896 -15.15 31.49 0.14
CA ALA A 896 -16.45 32.03 0.54
C ALA A 896 -16.62 31.92 2.07
N ALA A 897 -17.07 33.00 2.70
CA ALA A 897 -17.34 33.07 4.13
C ALA A 897 -18.81 32.72 4.44
N PHE A 898 -19.04 32.14 5.63
CA PHE A 898 -20.36 31.85 6.17
C PHE A 898 -20.34 31.82 7.70
N SER A 899 -21.51 31.75 8.31
CA SER A 899 -21.70 31.76 9.77
C SER A 899 -22.54 30.56 10.24
N ILE A 900 -22.19 30.00 11.40
CA ILE A 900 -22.94 28.94 12.07
C ILE A 900 -23.56 29.49 13.37
N GLN A 901 -24.86 29.26 13.55
CA GLN A 901 -25.62 29.68 14.72
C GLN A 901 -25.93 28.51 15.66
N GLY A 902 -25.66 28.70 16.96
CA GLY A 902 -25.88 27.68 17.99
C GLY A 902 -24.79 26.59 18.01
N ARG A 903 -24.97 25.56 18.86
CA ARG A 903 -24.04 24.43 19.00
C ARG A 903 -24.81 23.12 18.95
N MET A 904 -24.30 22.14 18.19
CA MET A 904 -24.81 20.78 18.16
C MET A 904 -23.69 19.78 18.53
N PRO A 905 -23.70 19.22 19.75
CA PRO A 905 -22.88 18.05 20.09
C PRO A 905 -23.19 16.89 19.13
N LEU A 906 -22.16 16.18 18.69
CA LEU A 906 -22.31 15.01 17.83
C LEU A 906 -22.02 13.72 18.60
N PRO A 907 -22.64 12.59 18.21
CA PRO A 907 -22.20 11.28 18.68
C PRO A 907 -20.76 11.00 18.24
N LYS A 908 -20.13 10.02 18.88
CA LYS A 908 -18.74 9.64 18.63
C LYS A 908 -18.50 8.97 17.27
#